data_AF-D0LXI7-F1
#
_entry.id   AF-D0LXI7-F1
#
_cell.length_a   1.000
_cell.length_b   1.000
_cell.length_c   1.000
_cell.angle_alpha   90.00
_cell.angle_beta   90.00
_cell.angle_gamma   90.00
#
_symmetry.space_group_name_H-M   'P 1'
#
loop_
_entity.id
_entity.type
_entity.pdbx_description
1 polymer ?
#
loop_
_entity_poly.entity_id
_entity_poly.type
_entity_poly.pdbx_seq_one_letter_code
_entity_poly.pdbx_strand_id
1 'polypeptide(L)'
;MITHSQPGALTPEEALAPHVALVRLYAEAALVRRFNAGYGFADARIPSELYLWTEEARERLGRDSLRPVDTHLPQAQEIEQALAAAYAALDSSESPLSLLAARFGLDDAERALLGIALAYELDRDVRELCHALAGRRAGALYADTCLELAPELGYTSTLLRALHPSGSLRQGCLIELEPSAAEPTRTQASGRLGSALCISRAALDWLLGDPRIVAPLDAAMRVLSSSENLHVYLDAAVRTQIERVANHVQRVEQARQRGEAVDMPLVLIQGPKGTGKRAVAHLLAALLGQPLVIAPMAGVLAAAQRVRDPLLPRRVLAQARLRGAAAYLPDIDILEDSGGPQGDLGLVPGSAQAASDLAIEALMHHPELAILATQEQGMPRVPVPRPFHLIRIPAASLATRQRAWERALGSLSDVTEANASGNANRARPLGREAEDLAARYVIGPGTIGHVVREARAFARATDQGVQRSHIEEAVNRRLTLRLGSLGNRVTRRARIEEMVLPGDVIESLSDMIAMVRERAQILERWGYGRHLGLSRGVSGLFSGESGTGKTMAASVISSALGIDLFRVDLSSVTSKWVGETEKHLARIFDEAQHANAMLLFDEADSLFGKRTELRSAQDRYANLEVNYVLQRMESFDGVSILTTNFESAIDPAFLRRLNFRVRFPNPEVEERIELWRRLLPPETGLGDNVDFQPLAQRFVMTGGHIRNAIVRAAVIAAREGREMLEKDLYTGAHHEYTELGKVMPSLME
;
A
#
# COMPACT_ATOMS: atom_id res chain seq x y z
N MET A 1 12.28 -26.37 -1.01
CA MET A 1 11.49 -27.34 -1.79
C MET A 1 11.34 -28.59 -0.94
N ILE A 2 10.22 -28.75 -0.24
CA ILE A 2 9.77 -30.04 0.31
C ILE A 2 8.48 -30.34 -0.45
N THR A 3 8.61 -30.56 -1.75
CA THR A 3 7.49 -30.94 -2.62
C THR A 3 8.07 -31.74 -3.76
N HIS A 4 8.37 -33.00 -3.47
CA HIS A 4 8.18 -34.14 -4.36
C HIS A 4 8.44 -35.38 -3.52
N SER A 5 7.35 -36.09 -3.21
CA SER A 5 7.34 -37.42 -2.63
C SER A 5 8.11 -38.37 -3.56
N GLN A 6 9.40 -38.55 -3.27
CA GLN A 6 10.16 -39.70 -3.73
C GLN A 6 9.52 -40.95 -3.09
N PRO A 7 9.27 -42.03 -3.84
CA PRO A 7 8.81 -43.28 -3.24
C PRO A 7 9.87 -43.79 -2.26
N GLY A 8 9.57 -43.74 -0.95
CA GLY A 8 10.48 -44.11 0.14
C GLY A 8 10.84 -42.98 1.12
N ALA A 9 10.41 -41.73 0.90
CA ALA A 9 10.62 -40.65 1.87
C ALA A 9 9.63 -40.76 3.05
N LEU A 10 10.14 -40.76 4.28
CA LEU A 10 9.35 -40.73 5.51
C LEU A 10 8.38 -39.54 5.49
N THR A 11 7.17 -39.74 6.01
CA THR A 11 6.25 -38.63 6.29
C THR A 11 6.88 -37.69 7.32
N PRO A 12 6.50 -36.39 7.35
CA PRO A 12 7.01 -35.45 8.35
C PRO A 12 6.80 -35.93 9.79
N GLU A 13 5.67 -36.60 10.06
CA GLU A 13 5.38 -37.19 11.38
C GLU A 13 6.33 -38.33 11.74
N GLU A 14 6.59 -39.25 10.81
CA GLU A 14 7.56 -40.34 11.00
C GLU A 14 8.99 -39.81 11.21
N ALA A 15 9.36 -38.73 10.53
CA ALA A 15 10.66 -38.07 10.69
C ALA A 15 10.82 -37.35 12.05
N LEU A 16 9.71 -36.94 12.68
CA LEU A 16 9.70 -36.28 13.99
C LEU A 16 9.54 -37.26 15.17
N ALA A 17 9.00 -38.46 14.93
CA ALA A 17 8.74 -39.46 15.95
C ALA A 17 9.95 -39.77 16.86
N PRO A 18 11.21 -39.90 16.36
CA PRO A 18 12.36 -40.12 17.22
C PRO A 18 12.62 -38.99 18.23
N HIS A 19 12.38 -37.74 17.84
CA HIS A 19 12.55 -36.58 18.72
C HIS A 19 11.45 -36.54 19.79
N VAL A 20 10.21 -36.85 19.41
CA VAL A 20 9.08 -36.94 20.35
C VAL A 20 9.30 -38.05 21.37
N ALA A 21 9.73 -39.23 20.92
CA ALA A 21 10.06 -40.35 21.79
C ALA A 21 11.19 -40.01 22.78
N LEU A 22 12.22 -39.27 22.32
CA LEU A 22 13.30 -38.81 23.19
C LEU A 22 12.78 -37.88 24.29
N VAL A 23 11.97 -36.88 23.95
CA VAL A 23 11.39 -35.96 24.95
C VAL A 23 10.49 -36.72 25.93
N ARG A 24 9.72 -37.71 25.45
CA ARG A 24 8.91 -38.58 26.33
C ARG A 24 9.78 -39.32 27.33
N LEU A 25 10.85 -39.98 26.88
CA LEU A 25 11.81 -40.67 27.74
C LEU A 25 12.42 -39.73 28.79
N TYR A 26 12.74 -38.49 28.41
CA TYR A 26 13.22 -37.50 29.37
C TYR A 26 12.17 -37.11 30.42
N ALA A 27 10.92 -36.97 30.01
CA ALA A 27 9.81 -36.68 30.92
C ALA A 27 9.56 -37.85 31.88
N GLU A 28 9.60 -39.09 31.39
CA GLU A 28 9.53 -40.30 32.23
C GLU A 28 10.68 -40.34 33.25
N ALA A 29 11.92 -40.08 32.80
CA ALA A 29 13.10 -40.03 33.67
C ALA A 29 12.99 -38.95 34.75
N ALA A 30 12.53 -37.75 34.38
CA ALA A 30 12.31 -36.64 35.31
C ALA A 30 11.29 -37.01 36.40
N LEU A 31 10.19 -37.65 36.00
CA LEU A 31 9.15 -38.06 36.92
C LEU A 31 9.66 -39.12 37.90
N VAL A 32 10.38 -40.14 37.41
CA VAL A 32 11.00 -41.18 38.26
C VAL A 32 12.02 -40.58 39.23
N ARG A 33 12.84 -39.61 38.79
CA ARG A 33 13.77 -38.89 39.68
C ARG A 33 13.04 -38.19 40.83
N ARG A 34 11.91 -37.53 40.56
CA ARG A 34 11.10 -36.87 41.60
C ARG A 34 10.51 -37.87 42.60
N PHE A 35 10.02 -39.02 42.12
CA PHE A 35 9.51 -40.08 42.99
C PHE A 35 10.57 -40.67 43.90
N ASN A 36 11.76 -40.98 43.35
CA ASN A 36 12.87 -41.48 44.15
C ASN A 36 13.34 -40.46 45.19
N ALA A 37 13.30 -39.15 44.87
CA ALA A 37 13.62 -38.08 45.80
C ALA A 37 12.51 -37.81 46.85
N GLY A 38 11.40 -38.56 46.84
CA GLY A 38 10.32 -38.43 47.82
C GLY A 38 9.43 -37.21 47.61
N TYR A 39 9.56 -36.50 46.49
CA TYR A 39 8.64 -35.44 46.12
C TYR A 39 7.32 -36.08 45.65
N GLY A 40 6.29 -35.99 46.50
CA GLY A 40 4.90 -36.26 46.08
C GLY A 40 4.41 -35.18 45.11
N PHE A 41 3.32 -35.48 44.39
CA PHE A 41 2.62 -34.46 43.60
C PHE A 41 2.26 -33.26 44.50
N ALA A 42 2.52 -32.04 44.03
CA ALA A 42 2.24 -30.82 44.78
C ALA A 42 0.73 -30.57 45.02
N ASP A 43 -0.12 -31.26 44.26
CA ASP A 43 -1.59 -31.30 44.39
C ASP A 43 -2.03 -32.77 44.37
N ALA A 44 -3.16 -33.12 44.98
CA ALA A 44 -3.59 -34.48 45.30
C ALA A 44 -3.97 -35.39 44.11
N ARG A 45 -3.20 -35.38 43.01
CA ARG A 45 -3.30 -36.40 41.97
C ARG A 45 -2.37 -37.55 42.33
N ILE A 46 -2.96 -38.71 42.60
CA ILE A 46 -2.21 -39.93 42.89
C ILE A 46 -1.50 -40.34 41.57
N PRO A 47 -0.28 -40.91 41.61
CA PRO A 47 0.32 -41.68 40.53
C PRO A 47 -0.62 -42.47 39.60
N SER A 48 -1.70 -43.03 40.18
CA SER A 48 -2.73 -43.80 39.50
C SER A 48 -3.68 -42.98 38.61
N GLU A 49 -3.48 -41.67 38.52
CA GLU A 49 -4.26 -40.74 37.67
C GLU A 49 -3.50 -40.30 36.40
N LEU A 50 -2.26 -40.75 36.21
CA LEU A 50 -1.52 -40.54 34.95
C LEU A 50 -2.07 -41.47 33.87
N TYR A 51 -2.84 -40.91 32.94
CA TYR A 51 -3.34 -41.63 31.78
C TYR A 51 -2.28 -41.65 30.68
N LEU A 52 -1.46 -42.70 30.64
CA LEU A 52 -0.51 -42.94 29.54
C LEU A 52 -1.17 -43.78 28.45
N TRP A 53 -1.05 -43.38 27.19
CA TRP A 53 -1.59 -44.06 26.02
C TRP A 53 -0.64 -45.12 25.47
N THR A 54 0.69 -44.93 25.52
CA THR A 54 1.65 -45.91 24.99
C THR A 54 1.88 -47.06 25.98
N GLU A 55 1.82 -48.31 25.49
CA GLU A 55 2.03 -49.52 26.32
C GLU A 55 3.43 -49.55 26.93
N GLU A 56 4.46 -49.25 26.14
CA GLU A 56 5.86 -49.16 26.60
C GLU A 56 6.03 -48.16 27.76
N ALA A 57 5.39 -46.99 27.69
CA ALA A 57 5.44 -45.99 28.74
C ALA A 57 4.71 -46.46 30.01
N ARG A 58 3.58 -47.18 29.87
CA ARG A 58 2.88 -47.80 31.00
C ARG A 58 3.71 -48.91 31.63
N GLU A 59 4.41 -49.71 30.85
CA GLU A 59 5.26 -50.78 31.39
C GLU A 59 6.44 -50.21 32.18
N ARG A 60 7.09 -49.16 31.67
CA ARG A 60 8.20 -48.48 32.35
C ARG A 60 7.77 -47.75 33.63
N LEU A 61 6.59 -47.14 33.65
CA LEU A 61 6.10 -46.35 34.81
C LEU A 61 5.12 -47.09 35.74
N GLY A 62 4.50 -48.18 35.30
CA GLY A 62 3.28 -48.76 35.88
C GLY A 62 3.40 -50.16 36.48
N ARG A 63 4.60 -50.68 36.71
CA ARG A 63 4.77 -51.92 37.50
C ARG A 63 4.55 -51.63 38.99
N ASP A 64 3.31 -51.80 39.44
CA ASP A 64 2.80 -51.74 40.81
C ASP A 64 2.99 -50.40 41.55
N SER A 65 1.89 -49.64 41.69
CA SER A 65 1.67 -48.52 42.63
C SER A 65 2.93 -47.73 43.04
N LEU A 66 3.20 -46.57 42.44
CA LEU A 66 4.37 -45.74 42.77
C LEU A 66 4.51 -45.55 44.30
N ARG A 67 5.45 -46.30 44.90
CA ARG A 67 5.75 -46.33 46.35
C ARG A 67 6.75 -45.21 46.71
N PRO A 68 6.91 -44.85 48.00
CA PRO A 68 7.86 -43.80 48.40
C PRO A 68 9.32 -44.23 48.20
N VAL A 69 10.20 -43.22 48.08
CA VAL A 69 11.69 -43.17 48.17
C VAL A 69 12.46 -44.47 47.89
N ASP A 70 13.35 -44.42 46.89
CA ASP A 70 14.26 -45.51 46.47
C ASP A 70 13.61 -46.81 45.94
N THR A 71 12.32 -46.77 45.60
CA THR A 71 11.60 -47.95 45.09
C THR A 71 11.64 -48.12 43.57
N HIS A 72 12.13 -47.11 42.83
CA HIS A 72 12.09 -47.08 41.35
C HIS A 72 13.49 -47.11 40.68
N LEU A 73 14.50 -47.63 41.39
CA LEU A 73 15.87 -47.78 40.86
C LEU A 73 15.95 -48.65 39.58
N PRO A 74 15.24 -49.80 39.47
CA PRO A 74 15.24 -50.61 38.25
C PRO A 74 14.64 -49.87 37.05
N GLN A 75 13.52 -49.17 37.26
CA GLN A 75 12.85 -48.37 36.23
C GLN A 75 13.74 -47.22 35.77
N ALA A 76 14.46 -46.57 36.69
CA ALA A 76 15.42 -45.52 36.35
C ALA A 76 16.52 -46.05 35.43
N GLN A 77 17.08 -47.23 35.71
CA GLN A 77 18.11 -47.85 34.86
C GLN A 77 17.56 -48.25 33.49
N GLU A 78 16.33 -48.76 33.42
CA GLU A 78 15.67 -49.10 32.15
C GLU A 78 15.44 -47.86 31.28
N ILE A 79 14.97 -46.77 31.86
CA ILE A 79 14.77 -45.50 31.15
C ILE A 79 16.11 -44.90 30.70
N GLU A 80 17.17 -44.97 31.53
CA GLU A 80 18.50 -44.50 31.15
C GLU A 80 19.09 -45.29 29.97
N GLN A 81 18.89 -46.62 29.94
CA GLN A 81 19.29 -47.44 28.79
C GLN A 81 18.49 -47.09 27.53
N ALA A 82 17.18 -46.88 27.67
CA ALA A 82 16.34 -46.46 26.56
C ALA A 82 16.71 -45.06 26.04
N LEU A 83 17.06 -44.12 26.92
CA LEU A 83 17.58 -42.80 26.55
C LEU A 83 18.89 -42.91 25.76
N ALA A 84 19.84 -43.72 26.24
CA ALA A 84 21.11 -43.93 25.55
C ALA A 84 20.91 -44.54 24.15
N ALA A 85 20.00 -45.51 24.03
CA ALA A 85 19.63 -46.11 22.74
C ALA A 85 18.93 -45.10 21.80
N ALA A 86 18.00 -44.31 22.32
CA ALA A 86 17.29 -43.27 21.56
C ALA A 86 18.24 -42.18 21.06
N TYR A 87 19.18 -41.72 21.90
CA TYR A 87 20.22 -40.78 21.47
C TYR A 87 21.12 -41.34 20.37
N ALA A 88 21.52 -42.61 20.49
CA ALA A 88 22.35 -43.27 19.47
C ALA A 88 21.61 -43.47 18.14
N ALA A 89 20.29 -43.66 18.19
CA ALA A 89 19.43 -43.84 17.01
C ALA A 89 18.99 -42.51 16.37
N LEU A 90 19.24 -41.37 17.02
CA LEU A 90 18.88 -40.05 16.51
C LEU A 90 19.81 -39.66 15.35
N ASP A 91 19.39 -39.97 14.13
CA ASP A 91 20.09 -39.55 12.92
C ASP A 91 19.95 -38.03 12.76
N SER A 92 21.00 -37.31 13.14
CA SER A 92 20.93 -35.88 13.46
C SER A 92 20.88 -34.95 12.25
N SER A 93 21.17 -35.44 11.03
CA SER A 93 21.45 -34.59 9.87
C SER A 93 20.24 -34.25 8.99
N GLU A 94 19.12 -34.98 9.07
CA GLU A 94 18.00 -34.81 8.10
C GLU A 94 16.60 -34.68 8.70
N SER A 95 16.45 -34.39 10.00
CA SER A 95 15.11 -34.15 10.57
C SER A 95 14.55 -32.76 10.19
N PRO A 96 13.22 -32.61 10.05
CA PRO A 96 12.60 -31.29 9.86
C PRO A 96 12.97 -30.30 10.97
N LEU A 97 13.12 -30.77 12.22
CA LEU A 97 13.53 -29.95 13.34
C LEU A 97 14.96 -29.43 13.18
N SER A 98 15.90 -30.28 12.73
CA SER A 98 17.28 -29.87 12.42
C SER A 98 17.33 -28.85 11.28
N LEU A 99 16.53 -29.04 10.23
CA LEU A 99 16.43 -28.09 9.11
C LEU A 99 15.89 -26.73 9.56
N LEU A 100 14.87 -26.72 10.43
CA LEU A 100 14.33 -25.49 11.00
C LEU A 100 15.35 -24.81 11.91
N ALA A 101 16.00 -25.57 12.80
CA ALA A 101 17.03 -25.06 13.69
C ALA A 101 18.19 -24.40 12.92
N ALA A 102 18.71 -25.06 11.89
CA ALA A 102 19.75 -24.51 11.02
C ALA A 102 19.28 -23.23 10.30
N ARG A 103 18.06 -23.24 9.77
CA ARG A 103 17.45 -22.08 9.10
C ARG A 103 17.28 -20.89 10.04
N PHE A 104 16.97 -21.15 11.30
CA PHE A 104 16.77 -20.12 12.31
C PHE A 104 18.05 -19.73 13.08
N GLY A 105 19.14 -20.47 12.90
CA GLY A 105 20.38 -20.27 13.65
C GLY A 105 20.16 -20.50 15.14
N LEU A 106 19.40 -21.54 15.48
CA LEU A 106 19.11 -21.90 16.87
C LEU A 106 20.34 -22.57 17.50
N ASP A 107 20.69 -22.16 18.73
CA ASP A 107 21.66 -22.90 19.54
C ASP A 107 21.05 -24.23 20.06
N ASP A 108 21.87 -25.07 20.69
CA ASP A 108 21.41 -26.37 21.18
C ASP A 108 20.27 -26.27 22.20
N ALA A 109 20.28 -25.24 23.04
CA ALA A 109 19.25 -25.01 24.05
C ALA A 109 17.94 -24.53 23.41
N GLU A 110 18.01 -23.61 22.44
CA GLU A 110 16.86 -23.15 21.67
C GLU A 110 16.24 -24.29 20.85
N ARG A 111 17.07 -25.14 20.25
CA ARG A 111 16.63 -26.35 19.53
C ARG A 111 15.94 -27.34 20.48
N ALA A 112 16.50 -27.57 21.66
CA ALA A 112 15.89 -28.44 22.67
C ALA A 112 14.51 -27.91 23.12
N LEU A 113 14.39 -26.60 23.39
CA LEU A 113 13.10 -25.98 23.74
C LEU A 113 12.05 -26.12 22.64
N LEU A 114 12.45 -25.94 21.38
CA LEU A 114 11.55 -26.14 20.25
C LEU A 114 11.11 -27.60 20.13
N GLY A 115 12.04 -28.55 20.34
CA GLY A 115 11.74 -29.98 20.36
C GLY A 115 10.76 -30.37 21.48
N ILE A 116 10.93 -29.82 22.69
CA ILE A 116 10.02 -30.05 23.82
C ILE A 116 8.63 -29.48 23.50
N ALA A 117 8.55 -28.24 23.01
CA ALA A 117 7.28 -27.61 22.66
C ALA A 117 6.55 -28.37 21.54
N LEU A 118 7.29 -28.88 20.55
CA LEU A 118 6.76 -29.74 19.50
C LEU A 118 6.21 -31.05 20.07
N ALA A 119 6.99 -31.74 20.90
CA ALA A 119 6.57 -33.01 21.50
C ALA A 119 5.33 -32.86 22.39
N TYR A 120 5.22 -31.74 23.13
CA TYR A 120 4.05 -31.40 23.93
C TYR A 120 2.77 -31.22 23.10
N GLU A 121 2.87 -30.69 21.88
CA GLU A 121 1.73 -30.56 20.96
C GLU A 121 1.36 -31.89 20.30
N LEU A 122 2.35 -32.67 19.88
CA LEU A 122 2.14 -33.89 19.09
C LEU A 122 1.80 -35.13 19.93
N ASP A 123 2.31 -35.21 21.16
CA ASP A 123 2.23 -36.42 21.98
C ASP A 123 1.42 -36.24 23.25
N ARG A 124 0.44 -37.14 23.45
CA ARG A 124 -0.46 -37.09 24.61
C ARG A 124 0.25 -37.52 25.89
N ASP A 125 1.18 -38.48 25.81
CA ASP A 125 1.94 -38.93 26.99
C ASP A 125 2.88 -37.83 27.47
N VAL A 126 3.63 -37.19 26.57
CA VAL A 126 4.47 -36.02 26.91
C VAL A 126 3.64 -34.93 27.59
N ARG A 127 2.43 -34.64 27.09
CA ARG A 127 1.55 -33.62 27.68
C ARG A 127 1.16 -33.96 29.13
N GLU A 128 0.67 -35.16 29.38
CA GLU A 128 0.30 -35.61 30.73
C GLU A 128 1.49 -35.63 31.68
N LEU A 129 2.66 -36.10 31.20
CA LEU A 129 3.91 -36.09 31.97
C LEU A 129 4.34 -34.65 32.30
N CYS A 130 4.26 -33.72 31.36
CA CYS A 130 4.55 -32.30 31.61
C CYS A 130 3.60 -31.69 32.64
N HIS A 131 2.31 -32.02 32.59
CA HIS A 131 1.32 -31.53 33.57
C HIS A 131 1.61 -32.07 34.98
N ALA A 132 1.99 -33.34 35.08
CA ALA A 132 2.43 -33.96 36.33
C ALA A 132 3.71 -33.30 36.89
N LEU A 133 4.71 -33.06 36.04
CA LEU A 133 5.97 -32.41 36.43
C LEU A 133 5.79 -30.93 36.80
N ALA A 134 4.88 -30.21 36.15
CA ALA A 134 4.64 -28.81 36.46
C ALA A 134 4.08 -28.60 37.87
N GLY A 135 3.28 -29.55 38.39
CA GLY A 135 2.67 -29.45 39.73
C GLY A 135 1.75 -28.23 39.90
N ARG A 136 1.18 -27.72 38.80
CA ARG A 136 0.28 -26.55 38.75
C ARG A 136 -1.14 -26.97 38.38
N ARG A 137 -2.14 -26.20 38.84
CA ARG A 137 -3.56 -26.47 38.54
C ARG A 137 -3.91 -26.33 37.06
N ALA A 138 -3.28 -25.38 36.37
CA ALA A 138 -3.45 -25.21 34.93
C ALA A 138 -2.45 -26.10 34.20
N GLY A 139 -2.97 -27.00 33.35
CA GLY A 139 -2.13 -27.85 32.51
C GLY A 139 -1.54 -27.05 31.36
N ALA A 140 -0.22 -26.83 31.39
CA ALA A 140 0.53 -26.16 30.34
C ALA A 140 1.98 -26.66 30.33
N LEU A 141 2.71 -26.41 29.24
CA LEU A 141 4.16 -26.57 29.20
C LEU A 141 4.81 -25.34 29.82
N TYR A 142 5.36 -25.46 31.02
CA TYR A 142 6.02 -24.33 31.67
C TYR A 142 7.53 -24.30 31.44
N ALA A 143 8.10 -23.09 31.40
CA ALA A 143 9.53 -22.90 31.14
C ALA A 143 10.43 -23.62 32.15
N ASP A 144 10.11 -23.56 33.44
CA ASP A 144 10.83 -24.29 34.48
C ASP A 144 10.74 -25.82 34.34
N THR A 145 9.60 -26.34 33.87
CA THR A 145 9.44 -27.77 33.59
C THR A 145 10.41 -28.24 32.52
N CYS A 146 10.72 -27.41 31.53
CA CYS A 146 11.65 -27.75 30.44
C CYS A 146 13.09 -28.02 30.92
N LEU A 147 13.50 -27.50 32.09
CA LEU A 147 14.84 -27.76 32.65
C LEU A 147 15.08 -29.25 32.92
N GLU A 148 14.01 -30.00 33.22
CA GLU A 148 14.09 -31.43 33.54
C GLU A 148 13.92 -32.32 32.30
N LEU A 149 13.52 -31.73 31.17
CA LEU A 149 13.13 -32.43 29.94
C LEU A 149 14.23 -32.48 28.87
N ALA A 150 15.34 -31.76 29.06
CA ALA A 150 16.48 -31.80 28.18
C ALA A 150 17.78 -31.42 28.91
N PRO A 151 18.87 -32.21 28.78
CA PRO A 151 20.14 -31.92 29.44
C PRO A 151 20.80 -30.62 28.95
N GLU A 152 20.54 -30.22 27.70
CA GLU A 152 21.04 -28.97 27.10
C GLU A 152 20.53 -27.72 27.85
N LEU A 153 19.42 -27.85 28.59
CA LEU A 153 18.82 -26.80 29.41
C LEU A 153 19.29 -26.80 30.87
N GLY A 154 20.23 -27.67 31.25
CA GLY A 154 20.57 -28.02 32.65
C GLY A 154 20.93 -26.87 33.62
N TYR A 155 20.98 -25.62 33.15
CA TYR A 155 21.05 -24.42 33.98
C TYR A 155 19.94 -23.43 33.65
N THR A 156 19.35 -22.84 34.68
CA THR A 156 18.34 -21.77 34.58
C THR A 156 18.80 -20.60 33.71
N SER A 157 20.09 -20.25 33.75
CA SER A 157 20.67 -19.20 32.91
C SER A 157 20.59 -19.51 31.41
N THR A 158 20.81 -20.78 31.03
CA THR A 158 20.72 -21.24 29.64
C THR A 158 19.28 -21.14 29.13
N LEU A 159 18.30 -21.60 29.93
CA LEU A 159 16.88 -21.46 29.63
C LEU A 159 16.48 -19.98 29.45
N LEU A 160 16.88 -19.11 30.38
CA LEU A 160 16.54 -17.69 30.31
C LEU A 160 17.17 -16.99 29.11
N ARG A 161 18.37 -17.43 28.69
CA ARG A 161 19.03 -16.97 27.47
C ARG A 161 18.26 -17.41 26.22
N ALA A 162 17.87 -18.68 26.13
CA ALA A 162 17.11 -19.21 25.01
C ALA A 162 15.70 -18.59 24.89
N LEU A 163 15.09 -18.22 26.02
CA LEU A 163 13.80 -17.50 26.06
C LEU A 163 13.95 -15.97 26.01
N HIS A 164 15.16 -15.44 25.78
CA HIS A 164 15.38 -14.01 25.69
C HIS A 164 14.66 -13.42 24.46
N PRO A 165 14.01 -12.24 24.53
CA PRO A 165 13.36 -11.61 23.38
C PRO A 165 14.27 -11.40 22.18
N SER A 166 15.57 -11.20 22.41
CA SER A 166 16.58 -11.07 21.35
C SER A 166 17.19 -12.40 20.90
N GLY A 167 16.83 -13.53 21.51
CA GLY A 167 17.28 -14.87 21.08
C GLY A 167 16.63 -15.30 19.77
N SER A 168 17.28 -16.18 19.01
CA SER A 168 16.84 -16.66 17.70
C SER A 168 15.45 -17.31 17.75
N LEU A 169 15.15 -18.04 18.83
CA LEU A 169 13.85 -18.69 19.03
C LEU A 169 12.69 -17.70 19.10
N ARG A 170 12.88 -16.62 19.86
CA ARG A 170 11.90 -15.54 20.03
C ARG A 170 11.90 -14.60 18.82
N GLN A 171 13.06 -14.30 18.23
CA GLN A 171 13.18 -13.52 16.99
C GLN A 171 12.48 -14.19 15.81
N GLY A 172 12.60 -15.50 15.71
CA GLY A 172 11.89 -16.31 14.74
C GLY A 172 10.41 -16.53 15.01
N CYS A 173 9.85 -16.00 16.11
CA CYS A 173 8.48 -16.27 16.55
C CYS A 173 8.15 -17.78 16.55
N LEU A 174 9.13 -18.65 16.86
CA LEU A 174 8.94 -20.09 16.81
C LEU A 174 8.21 -20.61 18.05
N ILE A 175 8.43 -19.94 19.19
CA ILE A 175 7.74 -20.18 20.46
C ILE A 175 7.15 -18.88 20.99
N GLU A 176 5.92 -18.99 21.49
CA GLU A 176 5.15 -17.94 22.14
C GLU A 176 5.15 -18.15 23.66
N LEU A 177 5.06 -17.06 24.40
CA LEU A 177 5.01 -17.08 25.87
C LEU A 177 3.64 -16.56 26.28
N GLU A 178 2.83 -17.43 26.87
CA GLU A 178 1.57 -17.03 27.45
C GLU A 178 1.78 -16.57 28.90
N PRO A 179 1.18 -15.42 29.32
CA PRO A 179 1.18 -15.04 30.72
C PRO A 179 0.42 -16.11 31.51
N SER A 180 1.01 -16.59 32.61
CA SER A 180 0.39 -17.61 33.46
C SER A 180 -1.01 -17.16 33.89
N ALA A 181 -2.03 -17.92 33.51
CA ALA A 181 -3.44 -17.64 33.79
C ALA A 181 -3.78 -17.58 35.30
N ALA A 182 -2.84 -17.95 36.17
CA ALA A 182 -3.06 -18.07 37.60
C ALA A 182 -3.06 -16.73 38.37
N GLU A 183 -2.39 -15.66 37.89
CA GLU A 183 -2.33 -14.37 38.64
C GLU A 183 -2.18 -13.15 37.70
N PRO A 184 -3.28 -12.46 37.33
CA PRO A 184 -3.25 -11.29 36.44
C PRO A 184 -2.81 -9.99 37.13
N THR A 185 -2.62 -9.99 38.45
CA THR A 185 -2.48 -8.80 39.27
C THR A 185 -1.20 -8.82 40.10
N ARG A 186 -0.05 -8.59 39.46
CA ARG A 186 1.10 -7.91 40.05
C ARG A 186 2.07 -7.50 38.93
N THR A 187 2.50 -6.25 39.05
CA THR A 187 3.54 -5.55 38.29
C THR A 187 4.46 -6.45 37.46
N GLN A 188 4.32 -6.33 36.14
CA GLN A 188 5.15 -6.96 35.11
C GLN A 188 6.62 -6.53 35.22
N ALA A 189 7.40 -7.31 35.95
CA ALA A 189 8.83 -7.53 35.74
C ALA A 189 9.23 -8.61 36.77
N SER A 190 10.02 -9.60 36.35
CA SER A 190 10.64 -10.63 37.20
C SER A 190 9.85 -11.93 37.36
N GLY A 191 9.97 -12.84 36.38
CA GLY A 191 9.54 -14.23 36.55
C GLY A 191 9.29 -15.02 35.25
N ARG A 192 10.23 -15.06 34.30
CA ARG A 192 10.06 -15.83 33.03
C ARG A 192 9.94 -17.35 33.24
N LEU A 193 10.38 -17.87 34.38
CA LEU A 193 10.38 -19.31 34.66
C LEU A 193 8.96 -19.90 34.79
N GLY A 194 7.99 -19.12 35.25
CA GLY A 194 6.60 -19.58 35.41
C GLY A 194 5.72 -19.37 34.17
N SER A 195 6.29 -18.94 33.04
CA SER A 195 5.52 -18.68 31.82
C SER A 195 5.22 -19.99 31.08
N ALA A 196 4.04 -20.05 30.46
CA ALA A 196 3.66 -21.16 29.59
C ALA A 196 4.26 -20.96 28.20
N LEU A 197 4.79 -22.02 27.62
CA LEU A 197 5.44 -22.09 26.32
C LEU A 197 4.50 -22.77 25.33
N CYS A 198 4.30 -22.15 24.18
CA CYS A 198 3.53 -22.73 23.08
C CYS A 198 4.36 -22.66 21.79
N ILE A 199 4.45 -23.75 21.02
CA ILE A 199 5.00 -23.66 19.67
C ILE A 199 4.06 -22.81 18.80
N SER A 200 4.62 -21.92 18.00
CA SER A 200 3.80 -21.13 17.07
C SER A 200 3.17 -22.03 16.02
N ARG A 201 1.93 -21.71 15.64
CA ARG A 201 1.22 -22.43 14.59
C ARG A 201 2.01 -22.49 13.27
N ALA A 202 2.68 -21.41 12.90
CA ALA A 202 3.48 -21.35 11.68
C ALA A 202 4.69 -22.30 11.70
N ALA A 203 5.35 -22.44 12.86
CA ALA A 203 6.44 -23.40 13.03
C ALA A 203 5.93 -24.84 13.02
N LEU A 204 4.82 -25.10 13.73
CA LEU A 204 4.17 -26.42 13.78
C LEU A 204 3.72 -26.87 12.38
N ASP A 205 2.95 -26.05 11.68
CA ASP A 205 2.44 -26.36 10.34
C ASP A 205 3.61 -26.63 9.37
N TRP A 206 4.71 -25.86 9.46
CA TRP A 206 5.90 -26.09 8.65
C TRP A 206 6.60 -27.42 8.98
N LEU A 207 6.74 -27.75 10.27
CA LEU A 207 7.36 -29.01 10.72
C LEU A 207 6.53 -30.23 10.29
N LEU A 208 5.21 -30.09 10.22
CA LEU A 208 4.27 -31.10 9.72
C LEU A 208 4.17 -31.15 8.18
N GLY A 209 4.93 -30.31 7.46
CA GLY A 209 4.95 -30.29 6.00
C GLY A 209 3.80 -29.54 5.33
N ASP A 210 3.06 -28.71 6.07
CA ASP A 210 2.00 -27.82 5.56
C ASP A 210 2.43 -26.34 5.60
N PRO A 211 3.18 -25.83 4.61
CA PRO A 211 3.66 -24.46 4.61
C PRO A 211 2.59 -23.45 4.14
N ARG A 212 1.29 -23.71 4.33
CA ARG A 212 0.24 -22.75 3.94
C ARG A 212 0.31 -21.48 4.79
N ILE A 213 -0.16 -20.37 4.22
CA ILE A 213 -0.34 -19.11 4.95
C ILE A 213 -1.79 -19.04 5.34
N VAL A 214 -2.05 -18.99 6.64
CA VAL A 214 -3.39 -18.91 7.23
C VAL A 214 -3.60 -17.54 7.87
N ALA A 215 -4.86 -17.20 8.15
CA ALA A 215 -5.21 -16.01 8.89
C ALA A 215 -4.45 -15.95 10.24
N PRO A 216 -3.96 -14.77 10.65
CA PRO A 216 -4.14 -13.46 10.01
C PRO A 216 -3.08 -13.06 8.96
N LEU A 217 -2.10 -13.94 8.68
CA LEU A 217 -0.98 -13.63 7.79
C LEU A 217 -1.40 -13.56 6.32
N ASP A 218 -2.40 -14.33 5.90
CA ASP A 218 -2.90 -14.38 4.52
C ASP A 218 -3.42 -13.03 4.00
N ALA A 219 -3.99 -12.21 4.88
CA ALA A 219 -4.42 -10.84 4.59
C ALA A 219 -3.25 -9.84 4.53
N ALA A 220 -2.12 -10.16 5.17
CA ALA A 220 -0.99 -9.27 5.39
C ALA A 220 0.17 -9.48 4.41
N MET A 221 0.31 -10.68 3.85
CA MET A 221 1.42 -11.04 2.96
C MET A 221 1.00 -11.90 1.76
N ARG A 222 1.79 -11.83 0.70
CA ARG A 222 1.65 -12.65 -0.51
C ARG A 222 3.00 -13.23 -0.92
N VAL A 223 3.02 -14.40 -1.53
CA VAL A 223 4.24 -15.04 -2.03
C VAL A 223 4.26 -14.97 -3.55
N LEU A 224 5.41 -14.59 -4.12
CA LEU A 224 5.71 -14.73 -5.53
C LEU A 224 6.82 -15.77 -5.73
N SER A 225 6.67 -16.59 -6.77
CA SER A 225 7.69 -17.57 -7.13
C SER A 225 8.85 -16.91 -7.88
N SER A 226 10.08 -17.37 -7.70
CA SER A 226 11.26 -16.82 -8.39
C SER A 226 11.15 -16.90 -9.92
N SER A 227 10.36 -17.83 -10.46
CA SER A 227 10.12 -18.01 -11.89
C SER A 227 9.06 -17.08 -12.49
N GLU A 228 8.30 -16.34 -11.68
CA GLU A 228 7.19 -15.52 -12.17
C GLU A 228 7.67 -14.32 -12.99
N ASN A 229 7.11 -14.10 -14.18
CA ASN A 229 7.43 -12.91 -14.98
C ASN A 229 6.37 -11.82 -14.75
N LEU A 230 6.79 -10.71 -14.16
CA LEU A 230 5.88 -9.59 -13.88
C LEU A 230 5.54 -8.73 -15.11
N HIS A 231 6.19 -8.97 -16.26
CA HIS A 231 6.03 -8.22 -17.51
C HIS A 231 6.21 -6.70 -17.38
N VAL A 232 7.02 -6.26 -16.42
CA VAL A 232 7.37 -4.84 -16.22
C VAL A 232 8.68 -4.54 -16.95
N TYR A 233 8.73 -3.45 -17.70
CA TYR A 233 9.99 -2.96 -18.26
C TYR A 233 10.84 -2.30 -17.18
N LEU A 234 12.10 -2.71 -17.09
CA LEU A 234 13.11 -2.10 -16.23
C LEU A 234 14.22 -1.56 -17.12
N ASP A 235 14.65 -0.33 -16.84
CA ASP A 235 15.72 0.30 -17.60
C ASP A 235 17.05 -0.44 -17.43
N ALA A 236 17.92 -0.42 -18.44
CA ALA A 236 19.22 -1.07 -18.41
C ALA A 236 20.07 -0.58 -17.22
N ALA A 237 20.04 0.71 -16.91
CA ALA A 237 20.79 1.25 -15.78
C ALA A 237 20.30 0.72 -14.42
N VAL A 238 18.99 0.48 -14.29
CA VAL A 238 18.40 -0.13 -13.09
C VAL A 238 18.75 -1.61 -13.04
N ARG A 239 18.71 -2.32 -14.18
CA ARG A 239 19.11 -3.73 -14.26
C ARG A 239 20.55 -3.96 -13.81
N THR A 240 21.48 -3.11 -14.27
CA THR A 240 22.89 -3.17 -13.84
C THR A 240 23.04 -2.93 -12.34
N GLN A 241 22.25 -2.04 -11.73
CA GLN A 241 22.25 -1.87 -10.27
C GLN A 241 21.78 -3.14 -9.56
N ILE A 242 20.69 -3.76 -10.04
CA ILE A 242 20.15 -5.01 -9.48
C ILE A 242 21.21 -6.12 -9.54
N GLU A 243 21.85 -6.30 -10.70
CA GLU A 243 22.89 -7.32 -10.90
C GLU A 243 24.10 -7.10 -9.98
N ARG A 244 24.53 -5.85 -9.78
CA ARG A 244 25.60 -5.51 -8.83
C ARG A 244 25.23 -5.88 -7.39
N VAL A 245 24.00 -5.56 -6.98
CA VAL A 245 23.50 -5.90 -5.63
C VAL A 245 23.39 -7.42 -5.47
N ALA A 246 22.82 -8.12 -6.45
CA ALA A 246 22.70 -9.59 -6.44
C ALA A 246 24.08 -10.26 -6.28
N ASN A 247 25.08 -9.86 -7.06
CA ASN A 247 26.44 -10.39 -6.98
C ASN A 247 27.12 -10.12 -5.63
N HIS A 248 26.76 -9.03 -4.94
CA HIS A 248 27.27 -8.77 -3.60
C HIS A 248 26.56 -9.64 -2.56
N VAL A 249 25.23 -9.76 -2.62
CA VAL A 249 24.44 -10.62 -1.73
C VAL A 249 24.89 -12.07 -1.82
N GLN A 250 25.11 -12.60 -3.03
CA GLN A 250 25.63 -13.97 -3.23
C GLN A 250 26.99 -14.18 -2.56
N ARG A 251 27.89 -13.18 -2.60
CA ARG A 251 29.19 -13.25 -1.92
C ARG A 251 29.04 -13.27 -0.40
N VAL A 252 28.10 -12.51 0.15
CA VAL A 252 27.78 -12.52 1.59
C VAL A 252 27.17 -13.86 2.00
N GLU A 253 26.26 -14.41 1.20
CA GLU A 253 25.69 -15.75 1.44
C GLU A 253 26.76 -16.84 1.45
N GLN A 254 27.71 -16.80 0.51
CA GLN A 254 28.86 -17.71 0.48
C GLN A 254 29.77 -17.55 1.70
N ALA A 255 30.05 -16.32 2.13
CA ALA A 255 30.82 -16.06 3.35
C ALA A 255 30.14 -16.63 4.60
N ARG A 256 28.81 -16.44 4.73
CA ARG A 256 28.01 -17.03 5.81
C ARG A 256 28.02 -18.56 5.77
N GLN A 257 27.96 -19.17 4.59
CA GLN A 257 28.10 -20.63 4.43
C GLN A 257 29.48 -21.15 4.87
N ARG A 258 30.52 -20.32 4.80
CA ARG A 258 31.87 -20.63 5.34
C ARG A 258 32.01 -20.36 6.84
N GLY A 259 30.95 -19.91 7.51
CA GLY A 259 30.96 -19.59 8.94
C GLY A 259 31.52 -18.21 9.28
N GLU A 260 31.68 -17.31 8.29
CA GLU A 260 32.10 -15.94 8.56
C GLU A 260 30.95 -15.14 9.19
N ALA A 261 31.25 -14.36 10.24
CA ALA A 261 30.28 -13.50 10.92
C ALA A 261 30.03 -12.22 10.11
N VAL A 262 29.21 -12.35 9.06
CA VAL A 262 28.81 -11.25 8.17
C VAL A 262 27.30 -11.12 8.13
N ASP A 263 26.80 -9.92 8.41
CA ASP A 263 25.37 -9.62 8.34
C ASP A 263 24.88 -9.54 6.90
N MET A 264 23.65 -10.04 6.67
CA MET A 264 22.99 -9.85 5.38
C MET A 264 22.67 -8.37 5.16
N PRO A 265 23.02 -7.78 4.00
CA PRO A 265 22.77 -6.37 3.75
C PRO A 265 21.28 -6.12 3.51
N LEU A 266 20.83 -4.90 3.85
CA LEU A 266 19.52 -4.40 3.45
C LEU A 266 19.56 -3.88 2.02
N VAL A 267 18.43 -3.96 1.30
CA VAL A 267 18.30 -3.34 -0.01
C VAL A 267 17.17 -2.33 0.03
N LEU A 268 17.49 -1.07 -0.20
CA LEU A 268 16.54 0.02 -0.29
C LEU A 268 16.28 0.34 -1.75
N ILE A 269 15.03 0.21 -2.18
CA ILE A 269 14.56 0.60 -3.51
C ILE A 269 13.88 1.96 -3.40
N GLN A 270 14.49 2.96 -4.00
CA GLN A 270 13.99 4.33 -4.03
C GLN A 270 13.47 4.66 -5.41
N GLY A 271 12.25 5.19 -5.48
CA GLY A 271 11.75 5.75 -6.73
C GLY A 271 10.26 6.12 -6.69
N PRO A 272 9.81 6.93 -7.65
CA PRO A 272 8.42 7.37 -7.71
C PRO A 272 7.41 6.21 -7.73
N LYS A 273 6.20 6.47 -7.24
CA LYS A 273 5.10 5.50 -7.25
C LYS A 273 4.83 5.00 -8.68
N GLY A 274 4.57 3.69 -8.82
CA GLY A 274 4.24 3.09 -10.12
C GLY A 274 5.42 2.86 -11.06
N THR A 275 6.66 3.12 -10.66
CA THR A 275 7.87 2.86 -11.47
C THR A 275 8.24 1.39 -11.60
N GLY A 276 7.65 0.51 -10.78
CA GLY A 276 7.92 -0.93 -10.82
C GLY A 276 8.86 -1.44 -9.72
N LYS A 277 8.92 -0.77 -8.56
CA LYS A 277 9.72 -1.20 -7.39
C LYS A 277 9.54 -2.68 -7.02
N ARG A 278 8.30 -3.18 -7.08
CA ARG A 278 8.01 -4.62 -6.88
C ARG A 278 8.71 -5.51 -7.91
N ALA A 279 8.79 -5.10 -9.17
CA ALA A 279 9.49 -5.86 -10.21
C ALA A 279 11.01 -5.85 -10.02
N VAL A 280 11.56 -4.75 -9.48
CA VAL A 280 12.98 -4.68 -9.06
C VAL A 280 13.27 -5.66 -7.93
N ALA A 281 12.45 -5.66 -6.87
CA ALA A 281 12.58 -6.59 -5.75
C ALA A 281 12.46 -8.05 -6.20
N HIS A 282 11.50 -8.34 -7.08
CA HIS A 282 11.28 -9.66 -7.65
C HIS A 282 12.45 -10.14 -8.50
N LEU A 283 12.98 -9.28 -9.38
CA LEU A 283 14.14 -9.64 -10.20
C LEU A 283 15.38 -9.90 -9.34
N LEU A 284 15.59 -9.11 -8.28
CA LEU A 284 16.66 -9.33 -7.32
C LEU A 284 16.52 -10.71 -6.65
N ALA A 285 15.34 -11.01 -6.10
CA ALA A 285 15.09 -12.31 -5.46
C ALA A 285 15.24 -13.48 -6.45
N ALA A 286 14.75 -13.32 -7.68
CA ALA A 286 14.87 -14.32 -8.74
C ALA A 286 16.33 -14.60 -9.13
N LEU A 287 17.19 -13.57 -9.22
CA LEU A 287 18.63 -13.73 -9.47
C LEU A 287 19.35 -14.47 -8.32
N LEU A 288 18.79 -14.42 -7.11
CA LEU A 288 19.27 -15.16 -5.94
C LEU A 288 18.62 -16.55 -5.80
N GLY A 289 17.73 -16.94 -6.72
CA GLY A 289 16.99 -18.20 -6.63
C GLY A 289 15.97 -18.26 -5.49
N GLN A 290 15.64 -17.12 -4.87
CA GLN A 290 14.75 -17.02 -3.73
C GLN A 290 13.33 -16.62 -4.14
N PRO A 291 12.28 -17.21 -3.55
CA PRO A 291 10.93 -16.66 -3.64
C PRO A 291 10.87 -15.28 -2.97
N LEU A 292 9.87 -14.48 -3.34
CA LEU A 292 9.65 -13.16 -2.76
C LEU A 292 8.38 -13.16 -1.91
N VAL A 293 8.50 -12.81 -0.63
CA VAL A 293 7.36 -12.48 0.22
C VAL A 293 7.09 -10.99 0.12
N ILE A 294 5.90 -10.60 -0.33
CA ILE A 294 5.44 -9.22 -0.36
C ILE A 294 4.56 -8.97 0.85
N ALA A 295 4.96 -8.06 1.72
CA ALA A 295 4.18 -7.66 2.88
C ALA A 295 4.06 -6.14 2.96
N PRO A 296 2.99 -5.54 2.40
CA PRO A 296 2.78 -4.10 2.47
C PRO A 296 2.56 -3.63 3.91
N MET A 297 3.39 -2.71 4.40
CA MET A 297 3.37 -2.33 5.83
C MET A 297 2.03 -1.78 6.29
N ALA A 298 1.33 -1.01 5.46
CA ALA A 298 -0.04 -0.57 5.74
C ALA A 298 -0.97 -1.76 6.03
N GLY A 299 -0.91 -2.82 5.22
CA GLY A 299 -1.73 -4.02 5.38
C GLY A 299 -1.36 -4.82 6.61
N VAL A 300 -0.07 -4.95 6.90
CA VAL A 300 0.43 -5.63 8.10
C VAL A 300 0.00 -4.90 9.37
N LEU A 301 0.19 -3.58 9.46
CA LEU A 301 -0.19 -2.80 10.63
C LEU A 301 -1.71 -2.80 10.85
N ALA A 302 -2.50 -2.69 9.78
CA ALA A 302 -3.96 -2.80 9.86
C ALA A 302 -4.42 -4.19 10.32
N ALA A 303 -3.75 -5.26 9.88
CA ALA A 303 -4.02 -6.62 10.33
C ALA A 303 -3.63 -6.81 11.80
N ALA A 304 -2.45 -6.34 12.21
CA ALA A 304 -1.94 -6.40 13.58
C ALA A 304 -2.95 -5.81 14.58
N GLN A 305 -3.50 -4.64 14.25
CA GLN A 305 -4.51 -3.99 15.09
C GLN A 305 -5.84 -4.74 15.12
N ARG A 306 -6.32 -5.23 13.97
CA ARG A 306 -7.57 -5.98 13.87
C ARG A 306 -7.58 -7.22 14.76
N VAL A 307 -6.46 -7.94 14.81
CA VAL A 307 -6.30 -9.13 15.66
C VAL A 307 -5.68 -8.84 17.03
N ARG A 308 -5.36 -7.57 17.33
CA ARG A 308 -4.68 -7.13 18.55
C ARG A 308 -3.35 -7.88 18.81
N ASP A 309 -2.62 -8.18 17.74
CA ASP A 309 -1.32 -8.83 17.79
C ASP A 309 -0.21 -7.86 17.32
N PRO A 310 0.50 -7.20 18.25
CA PRO A 310 1.56 -6.27 17.90
C PRO A 310 2.82 -6.97 17.34
N LEU A 311 2.94 -8.31 17.47
CA LEU A 311 4.07 -9.09 16.93
C LEU A 311 3.86 -9.50 15.47
N LEU A 312 2.73 -9.17 14.85
CA LEU A 312 2.44 -9.58 13.47
C LEU A 312 3.53 -9.18 12.45
N PRO A 313 4.16 -7.99 12.49
CA PRO A 313 5.27 -7.66 11.60
C PRO A 313 6.46 -8.65 11.72
N ARG A 314 6.77 -9.06 12.94
CA ARG A 314 7.83 -10.04 13.23
C ARG A 314 7.44 -11.44 12.73
N ARG A 315 6.18 -11.84 12.92
CA ARG A 315 5.63 -13.10 12.38
C ARG A 315 5.70 -13.15 10.85
N VAL A 316 5.44 -12.03 10.16
CA VAL A 316 5.57 -11.93 8.69
C VAL A 316 7.02 -12.19 8.25
N LEU A 317 8.00 -11.59 8.92
CA LEU A 317 9.42 -11.80 8.62
C LEU A 317 9.88 -13.23 8.96
N ALA A 318 9.40 -13.79 10.06
CA ALA A 318 9.62 -15.20 10.40
C ALA A 318 9.03 -16.13 9.33
N GLN A 319 7.84 -15.80 8.80
CA GLN A 319 7.16 -16.57 7.75
C GLN A 319 7.90 -16.51 6.41
N ALA A 320 8.55 -15.38 6.10
CA ALA A 320 9.48 -15.27 4.98
C ALA A 320 10.72 -16.16 5.19
N ARG A 321 11.31 -16.13 6.38
CA ARG A 321 12.45 -16.98 6.74
C ARG A 321 12.13 -18.47 6.67
N LEU A 322 10.97 -18.91 7.18
CA LEU A 322 10.47 -20.30 7.05
C LEU A 322 10.40 -20.76 5.59
N ARG A 323 10.25 -19.86 4.62
CA ARG A 323 10.21 -20.18 3.18
C ARG A 323 11.56 -20.07 2.48
N GLY A 324 12.60 -19.56 3.16
CA GLY A 324 13.82 -19.13 2.48
C GLY A 324 13.56 -18.04 1.45
N ALA A 325 12.57 -17.18 1.72
CA ALA A 325 12.13 -16.12 0.83
C ALA A 325 12.77 -14.79 1.24
N ALA A 326 13.11 -13.96 0.24
CA ALA A 326 13.43 -12.56 0.49
C ALA A 326 12.16 -11.81 0.90
N ALA A 327 12.26 -10.97 1.93
CA ALA A 327 11.14 -10.16 2.40
C ALA A 327 11.12 -8.81 1.67
N TYR A 328 10.04 -8.51 0.94
CA TYR A 328 9.79 -7.22 0.30
C TYR A 328 8.71 -6.45 1.05
N LEU A 329 9.11 -5.28 1.57
CA LEU A 329 8.28 -4.40 2.41
C LEU A 329 8.09 -3.06 1.70
N PRO A 330 7.01 -2.90 0.91
CA PRO A 330 6.73 -1.64 0.25
C PRO A 330 6.15 -0.60 1.20
N ASP A 331 6.40 0.67 0.85
CA ASP A 331 5.88 1.86 1.50
C ASP A 331 6.30 1.95 2.97
N ILE A 332 7.61 1.79 3.20
CA ILE A 332 8.24 1.85 4.54
C ILE A 332 8.04 3.21 5.23
N ASP A 333 7.77 4.25 4.43
CA ASP A 333 7.49 5.63 4.83
C ASP A 333 6.32 5.70 5.86
N ILE A 334 5.41 4.71 5.86
CA ILE A 334 4.30 4.61 6.82
C ILE A 334 4.78 4.43 8.27
N LEU A 335 5.94 3.79 8.46
CA LEU A 335 6.51 3.62 9.80
C LEU A 335 6.99 4.95 10.39
N GLU A 336 7.14 5.99 9.58
CA GLU A 336 7.57 7.32 10.02
C GLU A 336 6.40 8.17 10.54
N ASP A 337 5.20 8.04 9.96
CA ASP A 337 4.02 8.88 10.26
C ASP A 337 3.22 8.41 11.50
N SER A 338 3.67 7.34 12.17
CA SER A 338 2.99 6.77 13.34
C SER A 338 3.13 7.62 14.61
N GLY A 339 4.12 8.52 14.67
CA GLY A 339 4.41 9.37 15.83
C GLY A 339 3.64 10.70 15.91
N GLY A 340 2.72 10.97 14.98
CA GLY A 340 1.87 12.17 14.99
C GLY A 340 0.63 12.04 15.89
N PRO A 341 0.06 13.14 16.44
CA PRO A 341 -1.05 13.08 17.42
C PRO A 341 -2.36 12.44 16.92
N GLN A 342 -2.55 12.28 15.61
CA GLN A 342 -3.69 11.57 15.01
C GLN A 342 -3.22 10.82 13.76
N GLY A 343 -3.11 9.49 13.86
CA GLY A 343 -2.81 8.64 12.71
C GLY A 343 -4.00 8.62 11.74
N ASP A 344 -3.77 9.10 10.52
CA ASP A 344 -4.72 9.31 9.40
C ASP A 344 -5.33 8.00 8.82
N LEU A 345 -5.34 6.94 9.62
CA LEU A 345 -5.79 5.59 9.27
C LEU A 345 -6.94 5.10 10.19
N GLY A 346 -7.48 5.95 11.06
CA GLY A 346 -8.52 5.57 12.03
C GLY A 346 -8.02 4.57 13.07
N LEU A 347 -6.72 4.61 13.38
CA LEU A 347 -6.04 3.66 14.26
C LEU A 347 -6.07 4.14 15.71
N VAL A 348 -6.18 3.22 16.67
CA VAL A 348 -6.08 3.54 18.10
C VAL A 348 -4.62 3.92 18.43
N PRO A 349 -4.34 5.15 18.91
CA PRO A 349 -2.97 5.72 18.97
C PRO A 349 -1.92 4.86 19.68
N GLY A 350 -2.28 4.18 20.77
CA GLY A 350 -1.32 3.40 21.57
C GLY A 350 -0.92 2.04 20.97
N SER A 351 -1.81 1.38 20.23
CA SER A 351 -1.54 0.05 19.65
C SER A 351 -0.78 0.11 18.32
N ALA A 352 -1.00 1.19 17.57
CA ALA A 352 -0.35 1.44 16.29
C ALA A 352 1.15 1.70 16.47
N GLN A 353 1.51 2.56 17.42
CA GLN A 353 2.90 2.90 17.71
C GLN A 353 3.71 1.68 18.14
N ALA A 354 3.17 0.87 19.05
CA ALA A 354 3.84 -0.35 19.51
C ALA A 354 4.10 -1.35 18.37
N ALA A 355 3.14 -1.51 17.45
CA ALA A 355 3.32 -2.36 16.27
C ALA A 355 4.36 -1.79 15.29
N SER A 356 4.41 -0.47 15.11
CA SER A 356 5.43 0.21 14.29
C SER A 356 6.83 0.07 14.90
N ASP A 357 6.98 0.29 16.21
CA ASP A 357 8.26 0.14 16.91
C ASP A 357 8.78 -1.30 16.82
N LEU A 358 7.88 -2.28 17.03
CA LEU A 358 8.20 -3.70 16.88
C LEU A 358 8.49 -4.09 15.43
N ALA A 359 7.86 -3.44 14.45
CA ALA A 359 8.18 -3.64 13.04
C ALA A 359 9.60 -3.16 12.72
N ILE A 360 9.97 -1.96 13.20
CA ILE A 360 11.33 -1.42 13.09
C ILE A 360 12.32 -2.37 13.77
N GLU A 361 12.08 -2.76 15.02
CA GLU A 361 12.93 -3.72 15.74
C GLU A 361 13.11 -5.04 14.97
N ALA A 362 12.01 -5.61 14.47
CA ALA A 362 12.05 -6.86 13.71
C ALA A 362 12.83 -6.72 12.40
N LEU A 363 12.75 -5.57 11.74
CA LEU A 363 13.53 -5.21 10.56
C LEU A 363 15.03 -5.07 10.86
N MET A 364 15.37 -4.42 11.99
CA MET A 364 16.76 -4.24 12.43
C MET A 364 17.47 -5.58 12.59
N HIS A 365 16.78 -6.53 13.20
CA HIS A 365 17.35 -7.83 13.58
C HIS A 365 17.04 -8.95 12.59
N HIS A 366 16.43 -8.65 11.44
CA HIS A 366 16.12 -9.69 10.45
C HIS A 366 17.40 -10.24 9.79
N PRO A 367 17.75 -11.53 9.98
CA PRO A 367 19.04 -12.05 9.54
C PRO A 367 19.09 -12.38 8.04
N GLU A 368 17.96 -12.42 7.35
CA GLU A 368 17.88 -12.70 5.91
C GLU A 368 17.75 -11.41 5.08
N LEU A 369 17.72 -11.58 3.76
CA LEU A 369 17.59 -10.46 2.83
C LEU A 369 16.22 -9.78 2.99
N ALA A 370 16.25 -8.53 3.45
CA ALA A 370 15.09 -7.63 3.45
C ALA A 370 15.26 -6.50 2.43
N ILE A 371 14.23 -6.35 1.60
CA ILE A 371 14.12 -5.37 0.54
C ILE A 371 13.04 -4.36 0.92
N LEU A 372 13.45 -3.12 1.15
CA LEU A 372 12.58 -2.02 1.53
C LEU A 372 12.28 -1.16 0.29
N ALA A 373 11.08 -0.58 0.21
CA ALA A 373 10.79 0.41 -0.82
C ALA A 373 10.17 1.69 -0.25
N THR A 374 10.71 2.82 -0.70
CA THR A 374 10.30 4.18 -0.32
C THR A 374 9.92 5.01 -1.55
N GLN A 375 9.05 6.00 -1.36
CA GLN A 375 8.72 7.02 -2.35
C GLN A 375 9.50 8.32 -2.14
N GLU A 376 10.08 8.54 -0.96
CA GLU A 376 10.72 9.81 -0.60
C GLU A 376 11.98 10.10 -1.43
N GLN A 377 12.19 11.38 -1.75
CA GLN A 377 13.45 11.88 -2.27
C GLN A 377 14.38 12.19 -1.08
N GLY A 378 15.22 11.25 -0.70
CA GLY A 378 16.13 11.39 0.44
C GLY A 378 16.62 10.07 1.00
N MET A 379 17.34 10.13 2.12
CA MET A 379 17.55 8.97 2.98
C MET A 379 16.27 8.76 3.80
N PRO A 380 15.75 7.52 3.91
CA PRO A 380 14.64 7.25 4.81
C PRO A 380 15.05 7.61 6.24
N ARG A 381 14.12 8.16 7.01
CA ARG A 381 14.37 8.55 8.41
C ARG A 381 14.29 7.35 9.34
N VAL A 382 13.74 6.22 8.87
CA VAL A 382 13.81 4.94 9.56
C VAL A 382 15.29 4.60 9.85
N PRO A 383 15.68 4.33 11.10
CA PRO A 383 17.05 3.99 11.43
C PRO A 383 17.46 2.70 10.71
N VAL A 384 18.51 2.78 9.88
CA VAL A 384 19.09 1.62 9.18
C VAL A 384 20.46 1.34 9.81
N PRO A 385 20.59 0.33 10.69
CA PRO A 385 21.75 0.16 11.57
C PRO A 385 22.86 -0.65 10.91
N ARG A 386 22.56 -1.27 9.77
CA ARG A 386 23.46 -2.13 9.00
C ARG A 386 23.68 -1.56 7.60
N PRO A 387 24.83 -1.87 6.96
CA PRO A 387 25.08 -1.47 5.59
C PRO A 387 23.92 -1.86 4.67
N PHE A 388 23.54 -0.96 3.78
CA PHE A 388 22.47 -1.19 2.82
C PHE A 388 22.89 -0.78 1.41
N HIS A 389 22.30 -1.45 0.42
CA HIS A 389 22.41 -1.08 -0.99
C HIS A 389 21.24 -0.22 -1.39
N LEU A 390 21.51 0.85 -2.14
CA LEU A 390 20.47 1.72 -2.68
C LEU A 390 20.30 1.47 -4.17
N ILE A 391 19.09 1.04 -4.57
CA ILE A 391 18.68 0.95 -5.97
C ILE A 391 17.79 2.15 -6.27
N ARG A 392 18.28 3.07 -7.09
CA ARG A 392 17.53 4.26 -7.51
C ARG A 392 16.84 4.02 -8.84
N ILE A 393 15.52 4.22 -8.85
CA ILE A 393 14.69 4.18 -10.04
C ILE A 393 14.30 5.63 -10.39
N PRO A 394 14.82 6.19 -11.49
CA PRO A 394 14.47 7.54 -11.91
C PRO A 394 13.01 7.62 -12.37
N ALA A 395 12.49 8.85 -12.44
CA ALA A 395 11.22 9.09 -13.11
C ALA A 395 11.27 8.60 -14.56
N ALA A 396 10.15 8.04 -15.05
CA ALA A 396 10.12 7.43 -16.38
C ALA A 396 10.17 8.50 -17.48
N SER A 397 11.26 8.52 -18.25
CA SER A 397 11.39 9.32 -19.48
C SER A 397 10.39 8.85 -20.56
N LEU A 398 10.12 9.67 -21.59
CA LEU A 398 9.27 9.23 -22.70
C LEU A 398 9.80 7.96 -23.36
N ALA A 399 11.11 7.85 -23.58
CA ALA A 399 11.71 6.64 -24.16
C ALA A 399 11.50 5.40 -23.26
N THR A 400 11.64 5.57 -21.94
CA THR A 400 11.36 4.51 -20.96
C THR A 400 9.88 4.11 -20.96
N ARG A 401 8.96 5.09 -21.02
CA ARG A 401 7.51 4.82 -21.09
C ARG A 401 7.13 4.13 -22.40
N GLN A 402 7.67 4.56 -23.53
CA GLN A 402 7.43 3.95 -24.83
C GLN A 402 7.85 2.48 -24.81
N ARG A 403 9.08 2.17 -24.38
CA ARG A 403 9.54 0.78 -24.25
C ARG A 403 8.71 -0.04 -23.26
N ALA A 404 8.23 0.59 -22.18
CA ALA A 404 7.35 -0.06 -21.22
C ALA A 404 5.99 -0.41 -21.83
N TRP A 405 5.40 0.48 -22.62
CA TRP A 405 4.19 0.21 -23.37
C TRP A 405 4.40 -0.86 -24.45
N GLU A 406 5.49 -0.78 -25.22
CA GLU A 406 5.85 -1.80 -26.23
C GLU A 406 5.96 -3.18 -25.59
N ARG A 407 6.66 -3.31 -24.45
CA ARG A 407 6.78 -4.57 -23.72
C ARG A 407 5.45 -5.05 -23.16
N ALA A 408 4.67 -4.16 -22.55
CA ALA A 408 3.40 -4.53 -21.93
C ALA A 408 2.37 -4.96 -22.99
N LEU A 409 2.24 -4.21 -24.09
CA LEU A 409 1.39 -4.58 -25.23
C LEU A 409 1.89 -5.86 -25.92
N GLY A 410 3.20 -6.04 -26.04
CA GLY A 410 3.80 -7.28 -26.55
C GLY A 410 3.37 -8.52 -25.76
N SER A 411 3.13 -8.41 -24.46
CA SER A 411 2.62 -9.52 -23.62
C SER A 411 1.17 -9.93 -23.91
N LEU A 412 0.44 -9.16 -24.74
CA LEU A 412 -0.90 -9.49 -25.22
C LEU A 412 -0.86 -10.41 -26.43
N SER A 413 0.21 -10.34 -27.24
CA SER A 413 0.41 -11.14 -28.46
C SER A 413 0.56 -12.63 -28.17
N ASP A 414 1.16 -12.99 -27.03
CA ASP A 414 1.41 -14.38 -26.60
C ASP A 414 0.13 -15.24 -26.37
N VAL A 415 -1.08 -14.69 -26.57
CA VAL A 415 -2.36 -15.41 -26.41
C VAL A 415 -3.33 -15.23 -27.59
N THR A 416 -3.03 -14.38 -28.57
CA THR A 416 -3.94 -14.14 -29.71
C THR A 416 -3.80 -15.14 -30.86
N GLU A 417 -2.70 -15.91 -30.92
CA GLU A 417 -2.55 -16.99 -31.91
C GLU A 417 -3.44 -18.20 -31.63
N ALA A 418 -3.98 -18.34 -30.41
CA ALA A 418 -4.87 -19.47 -30.08
C ALA A 418 -6.32 -19.29 -30.57
N ASN A 419 -6.79 -18.06 -30.83
CA ASN A 419 -8.21 -17.78 -31.12
C ASN A 419 -8.49 -16.98 -32.40
N ALA A 420 -7.48 -16.64 -33.21
CA ALA A 420 -7.69 -15.83 -34.41
C ALA A 420 -8.04 -16.67 -35.66
N SER A 421 -9.23 -17.27 -35.68
CA SER A 421 -9.92 -17.58 -36.94
C SER A 421 -10.92 -16.46 -37.24
N GLY A 422 -10.54 -15.56 -38.15
CA GLY A 422 -11.48 -14.66 -38.82
C GLY A 422 -11.71 -13.27 -38.20
N ASN A 423 -10.73 -12.37 -38.24
CA ASN A 423 -10.90 -11.02 -38.81
C ASN A 423 -9.56 -10.26 -38.83
N ALA A 424 -8.87 -10.30 -39.97
CA ALA A 424 -7.55 -9.70 -40.17
C ALA A 424 -7.63 -8.22 -40.57
N ASN A 425 -8.39 -7.39 -39.84
CA ASN A 425 -8.45 -5.96 -40.17
C ASN A 425 -8.41 -5.04 -38.94
N ARG A 426 -7.38 -4.17 -38.93
CA ARG A 426 -7.09 -3.05 -38.00
C ARG A 426 -6.31 -3.35 -36.71
N ALA A 427 -5.09 -3.90 -36.82
CA ALA A 427 -4.05 -3.62 -35.83
C ALA A 427 -3.18 -2.47 -36.37
N ARG A 428 -3.20 -1.29 -35.72
CA ARG A 428 -2.13 -0.30 -35.92
C ARG A 428 -0.81 -0.98 -35.49
N PRO A 429 0.34 -0.68 -36.12
CA PRO A 429 1.61 -1.26 -35.66
C PRO A 429 1.83 -0.92 -34.19
N LEU A 430 2.02 -1.96 -33.35
CA LEU A 430 2.14 -1.89 -31.89
C LEU A 430 3.10 -0.77 -31.41
N GLY A 431 4.15 -0.47 -32.17
CA GLY A 431 5.09 0.62 -31.88
C GLY A 431 4.49 2.03 -31.96
N ARG A 432 3.63 2.32 -32.96
CA ARG A 432 2.97 3.64 -33.06
C ARG A 432 1.93 3.85 -31.97
N GLU A 433 1.27 2.77 -31.54
CA GLU A 433 0.30 2.83 -30.44
C GLU A 433 0.99 3.03 -29.08
N ALA A 434 2.12 2.36 -28.84
CA ALA A 434 2.93 2.57 -27.64
C ALA A 434 3.49 4.00 -27.54
N GLU A 435 3.94 4.58 -28.67
CA GLU A 435 4.42 5.97 -28.71
C GLU A 435 3.32 6.97 -28.33
N ASP A 436 2.13 6.84 -28.92
CA ASP A 436 0.96 7.68 -28.62
C ASP A 436 0.54 7.57 -27.15
N LEU A 437 0.45 6.34 -26.62
CA LEU A 437 0.13 6.10 -25.21
C LEU A 437 1.21 6.64 -24.26
N ALA A 438 2.49 6.56 -24.62
CA ALA A 438 3.60 7.08 -23.83
C ALA A 438 3.66 8.62 -23.80
N ALA A 439 3.25 9.27 -24.89
CA ALA A 439 3.15 10.72 -24.98
C ALA A 439 1.92 11.24 -24.20
N ARG A 440 0.79 10.53 -24.31
CA ARG A 440 -0.47 10.90 -23.65
C ARG A 440 -0.44 10.67 -22.14
N TYR A 441 0.05 9.51 -21.67
CA TYR A 441 -0.01 9.13 -20.26
C TYR A 441 1.36 9.17 -19.57
N VAL A 442 1.50 10.03 -18.55
CA VAL A 442 2.72 10.17 -17.72
C VAL A 442 2.70 9.17 -16.56
N ILE A 443 2.64 7.87 -16.89
CA ILE A 443 2.64 6.79 -15.88
C ILE A 443 3.91 5.94 -15.95
N GLY A 444 4.33 5.40 -14.79
CA GLY A 444 5.54 4.58 -14.69
C GLY A 444 5.37 3.14 -15.23
N PRO A 445 6.46 2.44 -15.56
CA PRO A 445 6.43 1.08 -16.12
C PRO A 445 5.65 0.05 -15.30
N GLY A 446 5.72 0.14 -13.97
CA GLY A 446 4.95 -0.72 -13.08
C GLY A 446 3.45 -0.51 -13.25
N THR A 447 2.99 0.75 -13.27
CA THR A 447 1.57 1.07 -13.52
C THR A 447 1.14 0.64 -14.91
N ILE A 448 1.97 0.84 -15.95
CA ILE A 448 1.69 0.38 -17.32
C ILE A 448 1.42 -1.13 -17.34
N GLY A 449 2.30 -1.93 -16.72
CA GLY A 449 2.10 -3.39 -16.64
C GLY A 449 0.83 -3.81 -15.90
N HIS A 450 0.40 -3.06 -14.88
CA HIS A 450 -0.87 -3.28 -14.19
C HIS A 450 -2.08 -2.95 -15.08
N VAL A 451 -2.06 -1.81 -15.75
CA VAL A 451 -3.13 -1.35 -16.65
C VAL A 451 -3.37 -2.36 -17.76
N VAL A 452 -2.30 -2.84 -18.41
CA VAL A 452 -2.44 -3.81 -19.51
C VAL A 452 -2.97 -5.15 -19.01
N ARG A 453 -2.57 -5.58 -17.81
CA ARG A 453 -3.08 -6.80 -17.18
C ARG A 453 -4.57 -6.69 -16.83
N GLU A 454 -5.00 -5.54 -16.33
CA GLU A 454 -6.40 -5.25 -16.05
C GLU A 454 -7.24 -5.22 -17.33
N ALA A 455 -6.79 -4.50 -18.35
CA ALA A 455 -7.43 -4.46 -19.67
C ALA A 455 -7.58 -5.87 -20.26
N ARG A 456 -6.55 -6.72 -20.11
CA ARG A 456 -6.59 -8.13 -20.52
C ARG A 456 -7.58 -8.95 -19.71
N ALA A 457 -7.65 -8.77 -18.40
CA ALA A 457 -8.61 -9.47 -17.54
C ALA A 457 -10.05 -9.09 -17.91
N PHE A 458 -10.31 -7.81 -18.17
CA PHE A 458 -11.61 -7.31 -18.60
C PHE A 458 -11.99 -7.87 -19.98
N ALA A 459 -11.09 -7.79 -20.96
CA ALA A 459 -11.31 -8.32 -22.31
C ALA A 459 -11.61 -9.83 -22.29
N ARG A 460 -10.91 -10.60 -21.44
CA ARG A 460 -11.21 -12.03 -21.21
C ARG A 460 -12.58 -12.26 -20.59
N ALA A 461 -13.01 -11.41 -19.66
CA ALA A 461 -14.31 -11.52 -19.03
C ALA A 461 -15.47 -11.17 -19.98
N THR A 462 -15.22 -10.32 -20.98
CA THR A 462 -16.21 -9.92 -22.00
C THR A 462 -16.11 -10.72 -23.30
N ASP A 463 -15.24 -11.73 -23.35
CA ASP A 463 -14.91 -12.53 -24.55
C ASP A 463 -14.55 -11.68 -25.79
N GLN A 464 -13.82 -10.59 -25.54
CA GLN A 464 -13.36 -9.66 -26.57
C GLN A 464 -11.83 -9.65 -26.67
N GLY A 465 -11.30 -9.28 -27.83
CA GLY A 465 -9.90 -8.90 -27.96
C GLY A 465 -9.59 -7.65 -27.12
N VAL A 466 -8.32 -7.50 -26.70
CA VAL A 466 -7.91 -6.25 -26.02
C VAL A 466 -7.94 -5.10 -27.03
N GLN A 467 -8.80 -4.12 -26.77
CA GLN A 467 -8.93 -2.90 -27.55
C GLN A 467 -8.34 -1.71 -26.80
N ARG A 468 -8.02 -0.65 -27.52
CA ARG A 468 -7.54 0.62 -26.93
C ARG A 468 -8.50 1.18 -25.89
N SER A 469 -9.80 1.07 -26.11
CA SER A 469 -10.84 1.50 -25.15
C SER A 469 -10.69 0.80 -23.79
N HIS A 470 -10.36 -0.50 -23.76
CA HIS A 470 -10.12 -1.24 -22.52
C HIS A 470 -8.90 -0.72 -21.76
N ILE A 471 -7.84 -0.33 -22.48
CA ILE A 471 -6.64 0.26 -21.89
C ILE A 471 -6.97 1.65 -21.32
N GLU A 472 -7.63 2.50 -22.11
CA GLU A 472 -8.01 3.84 -21.69
C GLU A 472 -8.96 3.80 -20.49
N GLU A 473 -9.90 2.85 -20.46
CA GLU A 473 -10.80 2.65 -19.31
C GLU A 473 -10.04 2.12 -18.08
N ALA A 474 -9.15 1.15 -18.23
CA ALA A 474 -8.33 0.63 -17.12
C ALA A 474 -7.41 1.72 -16.55
N VAL A 475 -6.86 2.59 -17.40
CA VAL A 475 -6.17 3.82 -16.96
C VAL A 475 -7.17 4.63 -16.15
N ASN A 476 -8.24 5.15 -16.77
CA ASN A 476 -9.23 6.05 -16.15
C ASN A 476 -9.82 5.55 -14.83
N ARG A 477 -10.15 4.25 -14.72
CA ARG A 477 -10.70 3.64 -13.50
C ARG A 477 -9.72 3.77 -12.33
N ARG A 478 -8.43 3.53 -12.60
CA ARG A 478 -7.36 3.64 -11.60
C ARG A 478 -7.10 5.08 -11.17
N LEU A 479 -7.33 6.04 -12.07
CA LEU A 479 -7.25 7.47 -11.79
C LEU A 479 -8.46 7.92 -10.93
N THR A 480 -9.65 7.44 -11.27
CA THR A 480 -10.92 7.80 -10.61
C THR A 480 -10.99 7.29 -9.16
N LEU A 481 -10.58 6.04 -8.91
CA LEU A 481 -10.62 5.43 -7.57
C LEU A 481 -9.74 6.13 -6.53
N ARG A 482 -8.74 6.91 -6.95
CA ARG A 482 -7.78 7.55 -6.04
C ARG A 482 -8.07 9.02 -5.75
N LEU A 483 -8.73 9.71 -6.68
CA LEU A 483 -9.10 11.13 -6.53
C LEU A 483 -10.55 11.32 -6.08
N GLY A 484 -11.40 10.30 -6.19
CA GLY A 484 -12.82 10.40 -5.83
C GLY A 484 -13.10 10.74 -4.35
N SER A 485 -12.14 10.52 -3.45
CA SER A 485 -12.22 10.94 -2.05
C SER A 485 -11.65 12.34 -1.77
N LEU A 486 -10.98 12.96 -2.74
CA LEU A 486 -10.18 14.19 -2.56
C LEU A 486 -10.68 15.38 -3.40
N GLY A 487 -11.61 15.18 -4.34
CA GLY A 487 -12.15 16.24 -5.18
C GLY A 487 -13.39 15.85 -5.97
N ASN A 488 -14.09 16.85 -6.50
CA ASN A 488 -15.32 16.64 -7.27
C ASN A 488 -15.00 16.51 -8.76
N ARG A 489 -15.23 15.34 -9.34
CA ARG A 489 -15.09 15.14 -10.79
C ARG A 489 -16.16 15.94 -11.52
N VAL A 490 -15.74 16.77 -12.48
CA VAL A 490 -16.67 17.46 -13.37
C VAL A 490 -17.10 16.47 -14.46
N THR A 491 -18.35 16.01 -14.40
CA THR A 491 -18.88 14.98 -15.32
C THR A 491 -19.30 15.55 -16.67
N ARG A 492 -19.64 16.84 -16.74
CA ARG A 492 -20.01 17.50 -17.99
C ARG A 492 -18.76 17.69 -18.87
N ARG A 493 -18.83 17.16 -20.09
CA ARG A 493 -17.83 17.36 -21.15
C ARG A 493 -18.34 18.40 -22.14
N ALA A 494 -17.99 19.66 -21.92
CA ALA A 494 -18.35 20.75 -22.84
C ALA A 494 -17.42 20.75 -24.06
N ARG A 495 -17.92 21.22 -25.20
CA ARG A 495 -17.11 21.47 -26.40
C ARG A 495 -16.92 22.96 -26.66
N ILE A 496 -15.89 23.31 -27.42
CA ILE A 496 -15.56 24.72 -27.70
C ILE A 496 -16.67 25.41 -28.47
N GLU A 497 -17.41 24.66 -29.31
CA GLU A 497 -18.53 25.16 -30.10
C GLU A 497 -19.75 25.54 -29.22
N GLU A 498 -19.84 25.03 -27.99
CA GLU A 498 -20.90 25.40 -27.04
C GLU A 498 -20.61 26.76 -26.36
N MET A 499 -19.39 27.28 -26.49
CA MET A 499 -18.99 28.54 -25.85
C MET A 499 -19.25 29.73 -26.76
N VAL A 500 -19.72 30.82 -26.17
CA VAL A 500 -19.75 32.16 -26.78
C VAL A 500 -18.73 33.00 -26.03
N LEU A 501 -17.58 33.22 -26.66
CA LEU A 501 -16.45 33.96 -26.09
C LEU A 501 -15.78 34.81 -27.17
N PRO A 502 -15.07 35.87 -26.78
CA PRO A 502 -14.23 36.63 -27.68
C PRO A 502 -13.15 35.78 -28.37
N GLY A 503 -12.77 36.15 -29.59
CA GLY A 503 -11.82 35.38 -30.40
C GLY A 503 -10.44 35.22 -29.75
N ASP A 504 -9.95 36.24 -29.04
CA ASP A 504 -8.68 36.22 -28.32
C ASP A 504 -8.68 35.25 -27.13
N VAL A 505 -9.83 35.10 -26.47
CA VAL A 505 -10.01 34.10 -25.40
C VAL A 505 -9.99 32.70 -26.01
N ILE A 506 -10.69 32.47 -27.12
CA ILE A 506 -10.70 31.18 -27.83
C ILE A 506 -9.29 30.79 -28.31
N GLU A 507 -8.53 31.75 -28.84
CA GLU A 507 -7.14 31.57 -29.26
C GLU A 507 -6.26 31.17 -28.07
N SER A 508 -6.36 31.89 -26.95
CA SER A 508 -5.62 31.58 -25.72
C SER A 508 -5.90 30.18 -25.18
N LEU A 509 -7.17 29.73 -25.22
CA LEU A 509 -7.53 28.37 -24.82
C LEU A 509 -6.97 27.32 -25.80
N SER A 510 -6.96 27.64 -27.09
CA SER A 510 -6.42 26.77 -28.14
C SER A 510 -4.91 26.62 -28.02
N ASP A 511 -4.18 27.70 -27.74
CA ASP A 511 -2.74 27.70 -27.47
C ASP A 511 -2.40 26.85 -26.24
N MET A 512 -3.21 26.96 -25.18
CA MET A 512 -3.05 26.15 -23.98
C MET A 512 -3.24 24.66 -24.29
N ILE A 513 -4.24 24.29 -25.10
CA ILE A 513 -4.45 22.91 -25.56
C ILE A 513 -3.27 22.43 -26.42
N ALA A 514 -2.79 23.26 -27.35
CA ALA A 514 -1.67 22.94 -28.22
C ALA A 514 -0.37 22.72 -27.43
N MET A 515 -0.08 23.57 -26.45
CA MET A 515 1.11 23.43 -25.60
C MET A 515 1.13 22.09 -24.86
N VAL A 516 -0.03 21.62 -24.37
CA VAL A 516 -0.13 20.32 -23.70
C VAL A 516 0.02 19.16 -24.70
N ARG A 517 -0.63 19.23 -25.87
CA ARG A 517 -0.56 18.18 -26.90
C ARG A 517 0.85 18.02 -27.45
N GLU A 518 1.51 19.14 -27.74
CA GLU A 518 2.83 19.18 -28.36
C GLU A 518 3.99 19.14 -27.34
N ARG A 519 3.69 18.97 -26.04
CA ARG A 519 4.70 18.98 -24.96
C ARG A 519 5.87 18.02 -25.20
N ALA A 520 5.58 16.83 -25.73
CA ALA A 520 6.60 15.82 -26.00
C ALA A 520 7.53 16.27 -27.13
N GLN A 521 6.98 16.95 -28.13
CA GLN A 521 7.76 17.53 -29.22
C GLN A 521 8.60 18.71 -28.74
N ILE A 522 7.99 19.67 -28.03
CA ILE A 522 8.66 20.90 -27.61
C ILE A 522 9.70 20.63 -26.51
N LEU A 523 9.29 20.03 -25.40
CA LEU A 523 10.14 19.93 -24.21
C LEU A 523 11.18 18.81 -24.33
N GLU A 524 10.79 17.68 -24.93
CA GLU A 524 11.63 16.48 -24.98
C GLU A 524 12.37 16.34 -26.32
N ARG A 525 11.67 16.31 -27.46
CA ARG A 525 12.29 16.10 -28.78
C ARG A 525 13.15 17.29 -29.22
N TRP A 526 12.61 18.51 -29.15
CA TRP A 526 13.36 19.73 -29.44
C TRP A 526 14.27 20.14 -28.26
N GLY A 527 14.06 19.56 -27.08
CA GLY A 527 14.95 19.71 -25.94
C GLY A 527 14.81 21.01 -25.14
N TYR A 528 13.76 21.81 -25.40
CA TYR A 528 13.53 23.07 -24.69
C TYR A 528 13.38 22.88 -23.17
N GLY A 529 12.89 21.73 -22.71
CA GLY A 529 12.80 21.43 -21.28
C GLY A 529 14.19 21.38 -20.61
N ARG A 530 15.19 20.82 -21.30
CA ARG A 530 16.58 20.75 -20.78
C ARG A 530 17.33 22.07 -20.94
N HIS A 531 17.07 22.80 -22.02
CA HIS A 531 17.81 24.00 -22.36
C HIS A 531 17.33 25.25 -21.59
N LEU A 532 16.02 25.38 -21.39
CA LEU A 532 15.41 26.56 -20.75
C LEU A 532 14.85 26.27 -19.34
N GLY A 533 14.91 25.02 -18.87
CA GLY A 533 14.35 24.63 -17.58
C GLY A 533 12.83 24.79 -17.49
N LEU A 534 12.14 24.75 -18.64
CA LEU A 534 10.67 24.85 -18.69
C LEU A 534 10.04 23.66 -17.97
N SER A 535 9.09 23.93 -17.07
CA SER A 535 8.30 22.87 -16.45
C SER A 535 7.45 22.15 -17.50
N ARG A 536 7.13 20.88 -17.25
CA ARG A 536 6.23 20.11 -18.12
C ARG A 536 4.76 20.43 -17.88
N GLY A 537 4.48 21.11 -16.77
CA GLY A 537 3.17 21.56 -16.36
C GLY A 537 2.66 22.73 -17.19
N VAL A 538 1.34 22.80 -17.31
CA VAL A 538 0.67 23.98 -17.85
C VAL A 538 -0.24 24.55 -16.77
N SER A 539 0.12 25.73 -16.30
CA SER A 539 -0.60 26.48 -15.29
C SER A 539 -1.31 27.69 -15.90
N GLY A 540 -2.58 27.89 -15.53
CA GLY A 540 -3.40 28.97 -16.04
C GLY A 540 -4.18 29.68 -14.94
N LEU A 541 -4.33 31.00 -15.07
CA LEU A 541 -5.30 31.78 -14.29
C LEU A 541 -6.43 32.28 -15.19
N PHE A 542 -7.65 31.92 -14.82
CA PHE A 542 -8.88 32.36 -15.47
C PHE A 542 -9.57 33.40 -14.57
N SER A 543 -9.60 34.65 -15.00
CA SER A 543 -10.17 35.78 -14.25
C SER A 543 -11.38 36.37 -14.97
N GLY A 544 -12.38 36.82 -14.23
CA GLY A 544 -13.57 37.48 -14.79
C GLY A 544 -14.76 37.44 -13.83
N GLU A 545 -15.87 38.10 -14.15
CA GLU A 545 -17.07 38.11 -13.30
C GLU A 545 -17.66 36.69 -13.13
N SER A 546 -18.47 36.47 -12.11
CA SER A 546 -19.17 35.19 -11.95
C SER A 546 -20.09 34.93 -13.14
N GLY A 547 -20.12 33.69 -13.64
CA GLY A 547 -20.97 33.31 -14.77
C GLY A 547 -20.45 33.68 -16.16
N THR A 548 -19.19 34.11 -16.32
CA THR A 548 -18.55 34.35 -17.64
C THR A 548 -17.99 33.09 -18.32
N GLY A 549 -18.19 31.90 -17.73
CA GLY A 549 -17.83 30.63 -18.36
C GLY A 549 -16.46 30.05 -17.99
N LYS A 550 -15.76 30.60 -16.99
CA LYS A 550 -14.44 30.12 -16.53
C LYS A 550 -14.37 28.60 -16.28
N THR A 551 -15.29 28.06 -15.47
CA THR A 551 -15.39 26.61 -15.18
C THR A 551 -15.75 25.80 -16.43
N MET A 552 -16.56 26.36 -17.33
CA MET A 552 -16.91 25.73 -18.60
C MET A 552 -15.70 25.65 -19.54
N ALA A 553 -14.87 26.69 -19.61
CA ALA A 553 -13.63 26.69 -20.38
C ALA A 553 -12.66 25.60 -19.92
N ALA A 554 -12.53 25.38 -18.60
CA ALA A 554 -11.75 24.26 -18.07
C ALA A 554 -12.31 22.89 -18.50
N SER A 555 -13.65 22.75 -18.55
CA SER A 555 -14.31 21.54 -19.08
C SER A 555 -14.05 21.34 -20.58
N VAL A 556 -13.99 22.42 -21.37
CA VAL A 556 -13.62 22.35 -22.79
C VAL A 556 -12.18 21.89 -22.97
N ILE A 557 -11.23 22.47 -22.23
CA ILE A 557 -9.81 22.09 -22.30
C ILE A 557 -9.64 20.60 -21.95
N SER A 558 -10.18 20.15 -20.81
CA SER A 558 -10.09 18.74 -20.40
C SER A 558 -10.73 17.79 -21.41
N SER A 559 -11.87 18.16 -21.98
CA SER A 559 -12.55 17.38 -23.03
C SER A 559 -11.72 17.30 -24.31
N ALA A 560 -11.13 18.41 -24.75
CA ALA A 560 -10.24 18.46 -25.93
C ALA A 560 -8.95 17.65 -25.71
N LEU A 561 -8.43 17.61 -24.49
CA LEU A 561 -7.26 16.81 -24.12
C LEU A 561 -7.60 15.33 -23.84
N GLY A 562 -8.90 15.01 -23.69
CA GLY A 562 -9.37 13.67 -23.36
C GLY A 562 -8.86 13.20 -21.99
N ILE A 563 -8.80 14.11 -21.02
CA ILE A 563 -8.42 13.86 -19.62
C ILE A 563 -9.56 14.29 -18.69
N ASP A 564 -9.59 13.76 -17.47
CA ASP A 564 -10.62 14.12 -16.49
C ASP A 564 -10.32 15.47 -15.82
N LEU A 565 -11.38 16.23 -15.53
CA LEU A 565 -11.33 17.49 -14.79
C LEU A 565 -11.78 17.27 -13.35
N PHE A 566 -10.92 17.63 -12.41
CA PHE A 566 -11.20 17.58 -10.97
C PHE A 566 -11.26 18.99 -10.40
N ARG A 567 -12.41 19.34 -9.83
CA ARG A 567 -12.58 20.59 -9.12
C ARG A 567 -12.19 20.41 -7.65
N VAL A 568 -11.22 21.22 -7.22
CA VAL A 568 -10.73 21.32 -5.85
C VAL A 568 -11.24 22.63 -5.28
N ASP A 569 -12.02 22.54 -4.20
CA ASP A 569 -12.52 23.70 -3.47
C ASP A 569 -11.52 24.06 -2.37
N LEU A 570 -10.78 25.15 -2.57
CA LEU A 570 -9.73 25.61 -1.66
C LEU A 570 -10.26 26.08 -0.30
N SER A 571 -11.52 26.53 -0.23
CA SER A 571 -12.17 26.95 1.02
C SER A 571 -12.47 25.74 1.93
N SER A 572 -12.78 24.60 1.33
CA SER A 572 -13.02 23.34 2.05
C SER A 572 -11.73 22.71 2.59
N VAL A 573 -10.60 22.99 1.95
CA VAL A 573 -9.26 22.46 2.29
C VAL A 573 -8.62 23.26 3.44
N THR A 574 -8.82 24.58 3.49
CA THR A 574 -8.19 25.49 4.48
C THR A 574 -8.93 25.59 5.81
N SER A 575 -10.22 25.27 5.87
CA SER A 575 -11.06 25.55 7.05
C SER A 575 -11.12 24.43 8.11
N LYS A 576 -10.68 23.21 7.78
CA LYS A 576 -10.85 22.05 8.69
C LYS A 576 -9.58 21.57 9.40
N TRP A 577 -8.38 21.95 8.93
CA TRP A 577 -7.15 21.29 9.38
C TRP A 577 -5.94 22.22 9.44
N VAL A 578 -5.82 23.03 10.50
CA VAL A 578 -4.60 23.82 10.73
C VAL A 578 -3.43 22.87 11.01
N GLY A 579 -2.56 22.65 10.01
CA GLY A 579 -1.37 21.79 10.09
C GLY A 579 -1.35 20.57 9.15
N GLU A 580 -2.48 20.18 8.55
CA GLU A 580 -2.58 19.03 7.62
C GLU A 580 -2.88 19.43 6.16
N THR A 581 -3.16 20.72 5.92
CA THR A 581 -3.47 21.29 4.59
C THR A 581 -2.42 20.96 3.54
N GLU A 582 -1.12 21.06 3.88
CA GLU A 582 -0.01 20.80 2.96
C GLU A 582 0.07 19.33 2.54
N LYS A 583 -0.03 18.39 3.49
CA LYS A 583 -0.04 16.94 3.17
C LYS A 583 -1.23 16.57 2.28
N HIS A 584 -2.40 17.16 2.55
CA HIS A 584 -3.60 16.93 1.75
C HIS A 584 -3.45 17.51 0.33
N LEU A 585 -2.97 18.75 0.20
CA LEU A 585 -2.67 19.36 -1.11
C LEU A 585 -1.59 18.58 -1.87
N ALA A 586 -0.52 18.15 -1.19
CA ALA A 586 0.52 17.29 -1.75
C ALA A 586 -0.10 16.06 -2.42
N ARG A 587 -0.97 15.37 -1.67
CA ARG A 587 -1.70 14.18 -2.09
C ARG A 587 -2.63 14.45 -3.26
N ILE A 588 -3.34 15.58 -3.28
CA ILE A 588 -4.20 15.96 -4.43
C ILE A 588 -3.34 16.09 -5.69
N PHE A 589 -2.24 16.83 -5.65
CA PHE A 589 -1.33 16.99 -6.79
C PHE A 589 -0.67 15.67 -7.22
N ASP A 590 -0.23 14.85 -6.27
CA ASP A 590 0.41 13.57 -6.56
C ASP A 590 -0.58 12.57 -7.17
N GLU A 591 -1.79 12.47 -6.62
CA GLU A 591 -2.83 11.61 -7.19
C GLU A 591 -3.32 12.16 -8.54
N ALA A 592 -3.40 13.48 -8.73
CA ALA A 592 -3.69 14.09 -10.03
C ALA A 592 -2.60 13.81 -11.08
N GLN A 593 -1.35 13.82 -10.67
CA GLN A 593 -0.20 13.51 -11.52
C GLN A 593 -0.25 12.05 -11.97
N HIS A 594 -0.52 11.14 -11.04
CA HIS A 594 -0.73 9.72 -11.35
C HIS A 594 -1.99 9.49 -12.20
N ALA A 595 -3.00 10.32 -11.99
CA ALA A 595 -4.25 10.34 -12.70
C ALA A 595 -4.18 10.96 -14.10
N ASN A 596 -3.06 11.58 -14.49
CA ASN A 596 -3.00 12.43 -15.69
C ASN A 596 -4.24 13.37 -15.78
N ALA A 597 -4.66 13.88 -14.63
CA ALA A 597 -5.89 14.63 -14.46
C ALA A 597 -5.62 16.13 -14.47
N MET A 598 -6.60 16.88 -14.94
CA MET A 598 -6.58 18.33 -14.89
C MET A 598 -7.18 18.81 -13.57
N LEU A 599 -6.47 19.68 -12.87
CA LEU A 599 -6.90 20.29 -11.62
C LEU A 599 -7.52 21.66 -11.89
N LEU A 600 -8.72 21.90 -11.35
CA LEU A 600 -9.37 23.20 -11.31
C LEU A 600 -9.52 23.64 -9.86
N PHE A 601 -8.79 24.69 -9.50
CA PHE A 601 -8.88 25.36 -8.21
C PHE A 601 -9.87 26.50 -8.33
N ASP A 602 -11.06 26.32 -7.77
CA ASP A 602 -12.12 27.31 -7.83
C ASP A 602 -12.00 28.34 -6.69
N GLU A 603 -12.46 29.57 -6.95
CA GLU A 603 -12.50 30.67 -5.97
C GLU A 603 -11.14 30.97 -5.30
N ALA A 604 -10.09 31.06 -6.12
CA ALA A 604 -8.73 31.34 -5.65
C ALA A 604 -8.64 32.65 -4.83
N ASP A 605 -9.50 33.63 -5.09
CA ASP A 605 -9.63 34.86 -4.31
C ASP A 605 -9.88 34.63 -2.81
N SER A 606 -10.48 33.51 -2.41
CA SER A 606 -10.60 33.12 -0.99
C SER A 606 -9.23 32.90 -0.31
N LEU A 607 -8.22 32.47 -1.07
CA LEU A 607 -6.84 32.31 -0.60
C LEU A 607 -6.03 33.62 -0.71
N PHE A 608 -6.24 34.38 -1.79
CA PHE A 608 -5.42 35.55 -2.15
C PHE A 608 -5.96 36.90 -1.70
N GLY A 609 -7.19 36.97 -1.15
CA GLY A 609 -7.82 38.23 -0.76
C GLY A 609 -6.88 39.09 0.10
N LYS A 610 -6.70 40.37 -0.26
CA LYS A 610 -5.82 41.34 0.42
C LYS A 610 -6.01 41.28 1.94
N ARG A 611 -5.13 40.56 2.64
CA ARG A 611 -5.06 40.61 4.10
C ARG A 611 -4.13 41.76 4.47
N THR A 612 -4.75 42.80 5.03
CA THR A 612 -4.11 43.96 5.65
C THR A 612 -2.97 43.56 6.58
N GLU A 613 -1.93 44.39 6.56
CA GLU A 613 -0.76 44.46 7.44
C GLU A 613 -0.77 43.52 8.67
N LEU A 614 0.16 42.56 8.64
CA LEU A 614 0.77 41.80 9.74
C LEU A 614 0.32 42.21 11.16
N ARG A 615 -0.67 41.53 11.72
CA ARG A 615 -0.97 41.63 13.17
C ARG A 615 -1.18 40.31 13.91
N SER A 616 -1.28 39.15 13.25
CA SER A 616 -1.48 37.86 13.95
C SER A 616 -0.59 36.72 13.44
N ALA A 617 -0.33 35.72 14.30
CA ALA A 617 0.37 34.49 13.92
C ALA A 617 -0.40 33.68 12.85
N GLN A 618 -1.73 33.79 12.82
CA GLN A 618 -2.61 33.11 11.86
C GLN A 618 -2.38 33.58 10.42
N ASP A 619 -2.02 34.85 10.22
CA ASP A 619 -1.75 35.43 8.89
C ASP A 619 -0.43 34.94 8.29
N ARG A 620 0.54 34.53 9.13
CA ARG A 620 1.80 33.93 8.67
C ARG A 620 1.62 32.50 8.15
N TYR A 621 0.73 31.72 8.77
CA TYR A 621 0.46 30.34 8.34
C TYR A 621 -0.28 30.29 7.00
N ALA A 622 -1.24 31.19 6.77
CA ALA A 622 -1.95 31.25 5.48
C ALA A 622 -1.02 31.61 4.29
N ASN A 623 -0.04 32.48 4.49
CA ASN A 623 0.93 32.83 3.45
C ASN A 623 1.90 31.68 3.09
N LEU A 624 2.20 30.79 4.04
CA LEU A 624 3.01 29.59 3.78
C LEU A 624 2.23 28.58 2.93
N GLU A 625 0.94 28.36 3.24
CA GLU A 625 0.07 27.44 2.49
C GLU A 625 -0.13 27.89 1.02
N VAL A 626 -0.28 29.19 0.79
CA VAL A 626 -0.42 29.76 -0.57
C VAL A 626 0.86 29.57 -1.39
N ASN A 627 2.04 29.81 -0.79
CA ASN A 627 3.32 29.58 -1.44
C ASN A 627 3.56 28.09 -1.73
N TYR A 628 3.06 27.20 -0.87
CA TYR A 628 3.12 25.77 -1.09
C TYR A 628 2.27 25.33 -2.30
N VAL A 629 1.00 25.76 -2.38
CA VAL A 629 0.14 25.47 -3.54
C VAL A 629 0.81 25.91 -4.84
N LEU A 630 1.38 27.10 -4.84
CA LEU A 630 2.16 27.64 -5.95
C LEU A 630 3.32 26.75 -6.38
N GLN A 631 4.20 26.41 -5.43
CA GLN A 631 5.35 25.54 -5.70
C GLN A 631 4.90 24.18 -6.24
N ARG A 632 3.76 23.66 -5.74
CA ARG A 632 3.17 22.42 -6.24
C ARG A 632 2.60 22.57 -7.64
N MET A 633 1.93 23.67 -7.97
CA MET A 633 1.47 23.97 -9.34
C MET A 633 2.64 24.10 -10.33
N GLU A 634 3.74 24.73 -9.92
CA GLU A 634 4.95 24.87 -10.77
C GLU A 634 5.64 23.51 -11.03
N SER A 635 5.65 22.63 -10.03
CA SER A 635 6.26 21.29 -10.12
C SER A 635 5.32 20.21 -10.65
N PHE A 636 4.04 20.53 -10.85
CA PHE A 636 3.04 19.61 -11.36
C PHE A 636 3.20 19.47 -12.89
N ASP A 637 3.51 18.26 -13.40
CA ASP A 637 3.68 18.06 -14.86
C ASP A 637 2.34 18.00 -15.63
N GLY A 638 1.21 18.19 -14.94
CA GLY A 638 -0.15 18.17 -15.51
C GLY A 638 -0.69 19.55 -15.85
N VAL A 639 -2.02 19.64 -15.99
CA VAL A 639 -2.71 20.91 -16.27
C VAL A 639 -3.42 21.38 -15.01
N SER A 640 -3.10 22.58 -14.54
CA SER A 640 -3.74 23.18 -13.36
C SER A 640 -4.26 24.58 -13.67
N ILE A 641 -5.55 24.79 -13.43
CA ILE A 641 -6.23 26.07 -13.65
C ILE A 641 -6.70 26.63 -12.32
N LEU A 642 -6.48 27.92 -12.11
CA LEU A 642 -7.08 28.70 -11.05
C LEU A 642 -8.19 29.56 -11.63
N THR A 643 -9.33 29.63 -10.95
CA THR A 643 -10.38 30.60 -11.27
C THR A 643 -10.49 31.64 -10.17
N THR A 644 -10.65 32.90 -10.57
CA THR A 644 -10.85 34.03 -9.64
C THR A 644 -11.87 35.00 -10.20
N ASN A 645 -12.61 35.66 -9.31
CA ASN A 645 -13.43 36.81 -9.70
C ASN A 645 -12.63 38.13 -9.67
N PHE A 646 -11.55 38.18 -8.89
CA PHE A 646 -10.77 39.39 -8.66
C PHE A 646 -9.28 39.17 -8.94
N GLU A 647 -8.84 39.40 -10.18
CA GLU A 647 -7.42 39.27 -10.54
C GLU A 647 -6.53 40.26 -9.75
N SER A 648 -7.05 41.44 -9.41
CA SER A 648 -6.33 42.46 -8.63
C SER A 648 -6.07 42.08 -7.18
N ALA A 649 -6.70 41.02 -6.68
CA ALA A 649 -6.42 40.46 -5.36
C ALA A 649 -5.18 39.56 -5.37
N ILE A 650 -4.74 39.09 -6.53
CA ILE A 650 -3.63 38.15 -6.66
C ILE A 650 -2.29 38.90 -6.73
N ASP A 651 -1.28 38.41 -6.01
CA ASP A 651 0.06 39.00 -5.96
C ASP A 651 0.69 39.08 -7.38
N PRO A 652 1.22 40.22 -7.84
CA PRO A 652 1.95 40.31 -9.10
C PRO A 652 3.10 39.30 -9.26
N ALA A 653 3.76 38.89 -8.17
CA ALA A 653 4.79 37.85 -8.19
C ALA A 653 4.23 36.46 -8.55
N PHE A 654 2.99 36.18 -8.13
CA PHE A 654 2.25 34.97 -8.49
C PHE A 654 1.94 34.93 -9.98
N LEU A 655 1.43 36.05 -10.52
CA LEU A 655 1.04 36.16 -11.93
C LEU A 655 2.19 35.91 -12.91
N ARG A 656 3.44 36.17 -12.51
CA ARG A 656 4.65 35.95 -13.33
C ARG A 656 5.06 34.48 -13.44
N ARG A 657 4.57 33.62 -12.54
CA ARG A 657 4.92 32.19 -12.49
C ARG A 657 3.96 31.32 -13.31
N LEU A 658 2.80 31.85 -13.69
CA LEU A 658 1.80 31.14 -14.47
C LEU A 658 2.10 31.22 -15.97
N ASN A 659 1.83 30.12 -16.68
CA ASN A 659 2.05 30.05 -18.13
C ASN A 659 1.01 30.87 -18.91
N PHE A 660 -0.26 30.78 -18.50
CA PHE A 660 -1.38 31.45 -19.17
C PHE A 660 -2.17 32.33 -18.21
N ARG A 661 -2.60 33.49 -18.71
CA ARG A 661 -3.52 34.41 -18.03
C ARG A 661 -4.64 34.75 -19.00
N VAL A 662 -5.82 34.20 -18.74
CA VAL A 662 -6.98 34.34 -19.61
C VAL A 662 -8.04 35.17 -18.88
N ARG A 663 -8.33 36.35 -19.42
CA ARG A 663 -9.38 37.24 -18.93
C ARG A 663 -10.68 36.95 -19.66
N PHE A 664 -11.73 36.67 -18.91
CA PHE A 664 -13.08 36.45 -19.39
C PHE A 664 -13.86 37.75 -19.18
N PRO A 665 -13.99 38.60 -20.22
CA PRO A 665 -14.74 39.84 -20.12
C PRO A 665 -16.24 39.54 -19.99
N ASN A 666 -17.00 40.58 -19.64
CA ASN A 666 -18.45 40.52 -19.77
C ASN A 666 -18.82 40.46 -21.26
N PRO A 667 -19.81 39.64 -21.63
CA PRO A 667 -20.16 39.45 -23.03
C PRO A 667 -20.68 40.75 -23.63
N GLU A 668 -20.27 41.08 -24.85
CA GLU A 668 -20.76 42.21 -25.63
C GLU A 668 -22.20 41.95 -26.16
N VAL A 669 -22.83 42.95 -26.78
CA VAL A 669 -24.24 42.85 -27.22
C VAL A 669 -24.44 41.65 -28.15
N GLU A 670 -23.58 41.49 -29.15
CA GLU A 670 -23.64 40.41 -30.14
C GLU A 670 -23.47 39.04 -29.48
N GLU A 671 -22.57 38.95 -28.50
CA GLU A 671 -22.33 37.73 -27.73
C GLU A 671 -23.54 37.40 -26.83
N ARG A 672 -24.18 38.41 -26.22
CA ARG A 672 -25.41 38.23 -25.44
C ARG A 672 -26.58 37.75 -26.30
N ILE A 673 -26.73 38.28 -27.53
CA ILE A 673 -27.73 37.80 -28.50
C ILE A 673 -27.55 36.30 -28.75
N GLU A 674 -26.32 35.88 -29.02
CA GLU A 674 -26.02 34.48 -29.28
C GLU A 674 -26.19 33.60 -28.03
N LEU A 675 -25.85 34.12 -26.84
CA LEU A 675 -26.10 33.43 -25.57
C LEU A 675 -27.59 33.20 -25.33
N TRP A 676 -28.45 34.21 -25.54
CA TRP A 676 -29.89 34.06 -25.42
C TRP A 676 -30.44 33.01 -26.37
N ARG A 677 -30.00 33.04 -27.64
CA ARG A 677 -30.41 32.08 -28.66
C ARG A 677 -29.97 30.65 -28.30
N ARG A 678 -28.71 30.44 -27.93
CA ARG A 678 -28.14 29.10 -27.67
C ARG A 678 -28.60 28.46 -26.36
N LEU A 679 -28.88 29.26 -25.35
CA LEU A 679 -29.31 28.76 -24.05
C LEU A 679 -30.79 28.33 -24.03
N LEU A 680 -31.56 28.69 -25.06
CA LEU A 680 -32.93 28.23 -25.25
C LEU A 680 -32.96 26.84 -25.89
N PRO A 681 -33.66 25.86 -25.28
CA PRO A 681 -33.89 24.58 -25.92
C PRO A 681 -34.67 24.73 -27.24
N PRO A 682 -34.32 23.98 -28.31
CA PRO A 682 -35.04 24.02 -29.58
C PRO A 682 -36.54 23.78 -29.45
N GLU A 683 -36.94 22.95 -28.47
CA GLU A 683 -38.33 22.59 -28.17
C GLU A 683 -39.18 23.78 -27.71
N THR A 684 -38.55 24.87 -27.26
CA THR A 684 -39.27 26.10 -26.88
C THR A 684 -39.80 26.87 -28.10
N GLY A 685 -39.29 26.61 -29.31
CA GLY A 685 -39.75 27.28 -30.53
C GLY A 685 -39.42 28.78 -30.61
N LEU A 686 -38.70 29.35 -29.64
CA LEU A 686 -38.41 30.79 -29.57
C LEU A 686 -37.06 31.18 -30.20
N GLY A 687 -36.14 30.24 -30.41
CA GLY A 687 -34.75 30.52 -30.81
C GLY A 687 -34.58 31.27 -32.14
N ASP A 688 -35.48 31.04 -33.11
CA ASP A 688 -35.46 31.69 -34.43
C ASP A 688 -36.60 32.71 -34.62
N ASN A 689 -37.56 32.74 -33.69
CA ASN A 689 -38.79 33.53 -33.82
C ASN A 689 -38.80 34.81 -32.95
N VAL A 690 -37.76 35.02 -32.14
CA VAL A 690 -37.64 36.17 -31.23
C VAL A 690 -36.44 37.03 -31.62
N ASP A 691 -36.64 38.35 -31.63
CA ASP A 691 -35.53 39.30 -31.71
C ASP A 691 -34.88 39.46 -30.32
N PHE A 692 -33.71 38.87 -30.13
CA PHE A 692 -32.97 38.98 -28.87
C PHE A 692 -32.18 40.29 -28.74
N GLN A 693 -32.11 41.13 -29.77
CA GLN A 693 -31.33 42.36 -29.74
C GLN A 693 -31.78 43.32 -28.63
N PRO A 694 -33.09 43.58 -28.41
CA PRO A 694 -33.51 44.48 -27.33
C PRO A 694 -33.25 43.89 -25.94
N LEU A 695 -33.41 42.56 -25.77
CA LEU A 695 -33.05 41.87 -24.52
C LEU A 695 -31.55 42.01 -24.22
N ALA A 696 -30.70 41.76 -25.22
CA ALA A 696 -29.25 41.86 -25.10
C ALA A 696 -28.78 43.29 -24.84
N GLN A 697 -29.36 44.30 -25.49
CA GLN A 697 -29.02 45.71 -25.26
C GLN A 697 -29.45 46.18 -23.87
N ARG A 698 -30.64 45.79 -23.42
CA ARG A 698 -31.24 46.26 -22.17
C ARG A 698 -30.65 45.60 -20.93
N PHE A 699 -30.33 44.31 -20.99
CA PHE A 699 -29.87 43.55 -19.83
C PHE A 699 -28.41 43.13 -19.97
N VAL A 700 -27.50 43.95 -19.41
CA VAL A 700 -26.06 43.66 -19.37
C VAL A 700 -25.77 42.61 -18.29
N MET A 701 -25.82 41.35 -18.70
CA MET A 701 -25.70 40.17 -17.85
C MET A 701 -24.65 39.19 -18.39
N THR A 702 -24.01 38.44 -17.50
CA THR A 702 -23.13 37.33 -17.89
C THR A 702 -23.95 36.13 -18.37
N GLY A 703 -23.32 35.18 -19.07
CA GLY A 703 -24.02 33.97 -19.56
C GLY A 703 -24.68 33.16 -18.45
N GLY A 704 -24.09 33.13 -17.25
CA GLY A 704 -24.70 32.50 -16.07
C GLY A 704 -26.02 33.15 -15.65
N HIS A 705 -26.08 34.48 -15.65
CA HIS A 705 -27.30 35.23 -15.34
C HIS A 705 -28.33 35.14 -16.46
N ILE A 706 -27.93 35.14 -17.73
CA ILE A 706 -28.84 34.88 -18.86
C ILE A 706 -29.49 33.50 -18.71
N ARG A 707 -28.70 32.47 -18.38
CA ARG A 707 -29.24 31.12 -18.11
C ARG A 707 -30.27 31.13 -16.99
N ASN A 708 -29.98 31.81 -15.87
CA ASN A 708 -30.91 31.92 -14.75
C ASN A 708 -32.20 32.65 -15.15
N ALA A 709 -32.09 33.73 -15.93
CA ALA A 709 -33.23 34.47 -16.46
C ALA A 709 -34.13 33.59 -17.34
N ILE A 710 -33.55 32.76 -18.23
CA ILE A 710 -34.29 31.79 -19.06
C ILE A 710 -34.99 30.74 -18.18
N VAL A 711 -34.31 30.20 -17.17
CA VAL A 711 -34.92 29.23 -16.24
C VAL A 711 -36.10 29.86 -15.50
N ARG A 712 -35.97 31.11 -15.04
CA ARG A 712 -37.07 31.84 -14.41
C ARG A 712 -38.24 32.05 -15.38
N ALA A 713 -37.96 32.43 -16.63
CA ALA A 713 -38.98 32.56 -17.67
C ALA A 713 -39.74 31.24 -17.88
N ALA A 714 -39.01 30.12 -17.96
CA ALA A 714 -39.60 28.79 -18.08
C ALA A 714 -40.47 28.42 -16.88
N VAL A 715 -40.03 28.74 -15.65
CA VAL A 715 -40.83 28.52 -14.42
C VAL A 715 -42.12 29.35 -14.45
N ILE A 716 -42.07 30.60 -14.92
CA ILE A 716 -43.26 31.46 -15.06
C ILE A 716 -44.27 30.83 -16.03
N ALA A 717 -43.81 30.46 -17.23
CA ALA A 717 -44.66 29.84 -18.25
C ALA A 717 -45.26 28.51 -17.77
N ALA A 718 -44.45 27.65 -17.15
CA ALA A 718 -44.88 26.36 -16.62
C ALA A 718 -45.92 26.49 -15.50
N ARG A 719 -45.77 27.48 -14.60
CA ARG A 719 -46.76 27.76 -13.54
C ARG A 719 -48.12 28.18 -14.09
N GLU A 720 -48.14 28.80 -15.26
CA GLU A 720 -49.35 29.23 -15.95
C GLU A 720 -49.90 28.16 -16.90
N GLY A 721 -49.28 26.98 -16.98
CA GLY A 721 -49.74 25.85 -17.80
C GLY A 721 -49.68 26.11 -19.30
N ARG A 722 -48.81 27.00 -19.75
CA ARG A 722 -48.67 27.41 -21.15
C ARG A 722 -47.22 27.32 -21.63
N GLU A 723 -47.05 27.38 -22.95
CA GLU A 723 -45.72 27.52 -23.55
C GLU A 723 -45.09 28.86 -23.19
N MET A 724 -43.75 28.87 -23.24
CA MET A 724 -42.96 30.07 -22.95
C MET A 724 -43.12 31.06 -24.09
N LEU A 725 -43.40 32.32 -23.75
CA LEU A 725 -43.55 33.42 -24.68
C LEU A 725 -42.38 34.39 -24.52
N GLU A 726 -42.15 35.22 -25.53
CA GLU A 726 -41.12 36.26 -25.50
C GLU A 726 -41.21 37.16 -24.24
N LYS A 727 -42.44 37.55 -23.84
CA LYS A 727 -42.67 38.36 -22.63
C LYS A 727 -42.11 37.74 -21.34
N ASP A 728 -42.05 36.41 -21.27
CA ASP A 728 -41.54 35.71 -20.10
C ASP A 728 -40.03 35.85 -19.99
N LEU A 729 -39.32 35.91 -21.14
CA LEU A 729 -37.88 36.17 -21.17
C LEU A 729 -37.57 37.55 -20.63
N TYR A 730 -38.38 38.57 -20.99
CA TYR A 730 -38.25 39.91 -20.42
C TYR A 730 -38.53 39.93 -18.91
N THR A 731 -39.56 39.21 -18.45
CA THR A 731 -39.88 39.14 -17.01
C THR A 731 -38.80 38.40 -16.23
N GLY A 732 -38.31 37.28 -16.76
CA GLY A 732 -37.21 36.51 -16.18
C GLY A 732 -35.91 37.31 -16.13
N ALA A 733 -35.57 38.02 -17.21
CA ALA A 733 -34.43 38.93 -17.26
C ALA A 733 -34.57 40.08 -16.27
N HIS A 734 -35.76 40.69 -16.18
CA HIS A 734 -36.03 41.77 -15.24
C HIS A 734 -35.84 41.34 -13.78
N HIS A 735 -36.35 40.16 -13.40
CA HIS A 735 -36.18 39.62 -12.05
C HIS A 735 -34.70 39.36 -11.73
N GLU A 736 -33.97 38.69 -12.63
CA GLU A 736 -32.53 38.42 -12.42
C GLU A 736 -31.72 39.73 -12.36
N TYR A 737 -32.02 40.71 -13.22
CA TYR A 737 -31.34 42.00 -13.25
C TYR A 737 -31.59 42.83 -11.98
N THR A 738 -32.78 42.74 -11.41
CA THR A 738 -33.14 43.38 -10.13
C THR A 738 -32.41 42.72 -8.97
N GLU A 739 -32.35 41.39 -8.94
CA GLU A 739 -31.61 40.64 -7.91
C GLU A 739 -30.10 40.91 -7.94
N LEU A 740 -29.55 41.24 -9.12
CA LEU A 740 -28.17 41.71 -9.26
C LEU A 740 -27.92 43.12 -8.69
N GLY A 741 -28.96 43.82 -8.22
CA GLY A 741 -28.85 45.17 -7.67
C GLY A 741 -28.48 46.24 -8.70
N LYS A 742 -28.62 45.95 -10.01
CA LYS A 742 -28.33 46.90 -11.08
C LYS A 742 -29.48 47.87 -11.28
N VAL A 743 -29.17 49.15 -11.51
CA VAL A 743 -30.17 50.18 -11.80
C VAL A 743 -30.78 49.90 -13.17
N MET A 744 -32.11 49.86 -13.22
CA MET A 744 -32.86 49.65 -14.46
C MET A 744 -32.52 50.76 -15.47
N PRO A 745 -32.17 50.43 -16.72
CA PRO A 745 -32.19 51.41 -17.79
C PRO A 745 -33.63 51.94 -17.92
N SER A 746 -33.79 53.26 -17.92
CA SER A 746 -35.09 53.91 -18.08
C SER A 746 -35.83 53.33 -19.29
N LEU A 747 -37.09 52.92 -19.09
CA LEU A 747 -38.00 52.56 -20.17
C LEU A 747 -38.11 53.77 -21.11
N MET A 748 -37.57 53.68 -22.34
CA MET A 748 -38.16 54.42 -23.44
C MET A 748 -39.30 53.56 -23.97
N GLU A 749 -40.48 54.19 -24.05
CA GLU A 749 -41.77 53.61 -24.46
C GLU A 749 -41.72 52.90 -25.82
#